data_AF-A0AAN9UFW5-F1
#
_entry.id   AF-A0AAN9UFW5-F1
#
_cell.length_a   1.000
_cell.length_b   1.000
_cell.length_c   1.000
_cell.angle_alpha   90.00
_cell.angle_beta   90.00
_cell.angle_gamma   90.00
#
_symmetry.space_group_name_H-M   'P 1'
#
loop_
_entity.id
_entity.type
_entity.pdbx_description
1 polymer ?
#
loop_
_entity_poly.entity_id
_entity_poly.type
_entity_poly.pdbx_seq_one_letter_code
_entity_poly.pdbx_strand_id
1 'polypeptide(L)'
;MRRWLVSIFLLLQVVAFARAVDQHVIAADEVENKASTEPATAVETDIVEAIHNGYNGWTAYQPGWEQFNDAMAELRKVKIPLYRKAKKQLGLFGNLIQYAMKALPSLRATAPPPPTPEHHSTTISGHLLEGVKLLQKSAEQNNTDAIYLLAQLNFFGNYSHPRNFDAAFQHYKRLADFSGNSSAQYMVGLMYATGIGEAVERDQAKALLYHTFAANAGHTRSEMTVAARHAMGIGVPKSCEVASRYYKRVADKAMAWYRSGPPGGMTLSPEAYRISDEFGGVYGEGASVISSGIYALKAGPHSDAHAAIDDVIEYLDLMSQKGDFKASYNLGRIYYEGQRGLERNVDLARRYFLTVTSKYWRLKDGRAVDQPKPGLDKYASKAAGYIGRMWLRGEGVKQDFKNAQRWFERGIKHGDAQSQWGMGVMNLHALGMKKNVALAAGYFRAAADQDFNAAHVALGALHLDQGSPEDLKVANHYFEAAVRWGNFEAQYYIAEMTHYGVGRDKTCNLAMTYYKSVAERAEPLVSSWTEANQAYDDGDHDLALLDYVMAAEQGYEKAQNNVAYILDPTQSALPLPPGLKRQSPKSGLLQNNALALIYWTRSAIQSNIDSLVKMGDYYLNGIGTDRAVDKAVQCYTGASEYFQSAQALFNLGWMHENGVGLNQDFHLAKRYYDQALETNEEAYLPVTLSLLKLRARSAWNTFTNGRINSIQDEPSKRKDWSLAEWIANFLQEDAYYYEDDDGAYEEYYDGDGITGSDGQPLGGGGGDEFGDEGVVESLVILGLAAAIVFLMYYRAQRQQAHRQAQEEAARRLLQQQQQDGAGGGGGGGAPPNQQAGGGGLFGGGGPPPNFHPPQWPAAGPGGLGH
;
A
#
# COMPACT_ATOMS: atom_id res chain seq x y z
N MET A 1 11.61 -29.20 -38.31
CA MET A 1 10.29 -29.86 -38.18
C MET A 1 10.26 -30.98 -37.14
N ARG A 2 10.89 -32.16 -37.32
CA ARG A 2 10.68 -33.33 -36.42
C ARG A 2 10.93 -33.05 -34.91
N ARG A 3 11.98 -32.29 -34.56
CA ARG A 3 12.26 -31.85 -33.16
C ARG A 3 11.20 -30.88 -32.61
N TRP A 4 10.70 -29.95 -33.43
CA TRP A 4 9.62 -29.03 -33.05
C TRP A 4 8.30 -29.75 -32.77
N LEU A 5 7.95 -30.75 -33.59
CA LEU A 5 6.76 -31.57 -33.36
C LEU A 5 6.85 -32.36 -32.06
N VAL A 6 8.03 -32.91 -31.72
CA VAL A 6 8.26 -33.60 -30.43
C VAL A 6 8.13 -32.63 -29.24
N SER A 7 8.67 -31.41 -29.35
CA SER A 7 8.51 -30.38 -28.31
C SER A 7 7.03 -29.98 -28.11
N ILE A 8 6.27 -29.80 -29.19
CA ILE A 8 4.83 -29.52 -29.12
C ILE A 8 4.05 -30.70 -28.52
N PHE A 9 4.44 -31.95 -28.84
CA PHE A 9 3.79 -33.14 -28.30
C PHE A 9 4.06 -33.31 -26.79
N LEU A 10 5.28 -33.03 -26.33
CA LEU A 10 5.62 -32.96 -24.90
C LEU A 10 4.83 -31.85 -24.19
N LEU A 11 4.71 -30.67 -24.80
CA LEU A 11 3.95 -29.55 -24.23
C LEU A 11 2.45 -29.88 -24.14
N LEU A 12 1.89 -30.58 -25.13
CA LEU A 12 0.54 -31.13 -25.10
C LEU A 12 0.37 -32.23 -24.04
N GLN A 13 1.37 -33.08 -23.82
CA GLN A 13 1.34 -34.09 -22.74
C GLN A 13 1.39 -33.44 -21.35
N VAL A 14 2.18 -32.38 -21.15
CA VAL A 14 2.19 -31.61 -19.89
C VAL A 14 0.84 -30.93 -19.65
N VAL A 15 0.23 -30.32 -20.68
CA VAL A 15 -1.12 -29.73 -20.59
C VAL A 15 -2.20 -30.79 -20.32
N ALA A 16 -2.05 -32.00 -20.85
CA ALA A 16 -2.96 -33.12 -20.55
C ALA A 16 -2.79 -33.64 -19.11
N PHE A 17 -1.55 -33.71 -18.61
CA PHE A 17 -1.27 -34.12 -17.22
C PHE A 17 -1.78 -33.08 -16.21
N ALA A 18 -1.61 -31.79 -16.49
CA ALA A 18 -2.18 -30.71 -15.67
C ALA A 18 -3.70 -30.82 -15.53
N ARG A 19 -4.41 -31.07 -16.65
CA ARG A 19 -5.87 -31.31 -16.64
C ARG A 19 -6.30 -32.54 -15.84
N ALA A 20 -5.46 -33.58 -15.75
CA ALA A 20 -5.75 -34.77 -14.97
C ALA A 20 -5.54 -34.56 -13.46
N VAL A 21 -4.62 -33.65 -13.07
CA VAL A 21 -4.40 -33.27 -11.68
C VAL A 21 -5.52 -32.34 -11.17
N ASP A 22 -5.96 -31.36 -11.97
CA ASP A 22 -7.11 -30.49 -11.65
C ASP A 22 -8.38 -31.30 -11.29
N GLN A 23 -8.63 -32.42 -12.00
CA GLN A 23 -9.80 -33.28 -11.75
C GLN A 23 -9.73 -34.09 -10.44
N HIS A 24 -8.57 -34.18 -9.79
CA HIS A 24 -8.40 -34.91 -8.52
C HIS A 24 -8.20 -34.01 -7.30
N VAL A 25 -7.92 -32.72 -7.48
CA VAL A 25 -7.72 -31.77 -6.36
C VAL A 25 -9.03 -31.07 -5.93
N ILE A 26 -10.06 -31.04 -6.79
CA ILE A 26 -11.38 -30.48 -6.44
C ILE A 26 -12.46 -31.58 -6.48
N ALA A 27 -12.37 -32.47 -5.49
CA ALA A 27 -13.45 -33.34 -5.04
C ALA A 27 -13.61 -33.23 -3.52
N ALA A 28 -13.52 -32.01 -2.98
CA ALA A 28 -14.14 -31.68 -1.70
C ALA A 28 -15.61 -31.39 -2.00
N ASP A 29 -16.52 -32.17 -1.40
CA ASP A 29 -17.95 -32.13 -1.69
C ASP A 29 -18.51 -30.71 -1.74
N GLU A 30 -19.28 -30.40 -2.79
CA GLU A 30 -20.22 -29.27 -2.80
C GLU A 30 -21.31 -29.53 -1.76
N VAL A 31 -20.97 -29.28 -0.49
CA VAL A 31 -21.96 -29.13 0.56
C VAL A 31 -22.75 -27.87 0.23
N GLU A 32 -23.97 -28.04 -0.29
CA GLU A 32 -25.00 -27.01 -0.30
C GLU A 32 -25.11 -26.43 1.12
N ASN A 33 -24.43 -25.31 1.38
CA ASN A 33 -24.57 -24.55 2.61
C ASN A 33 -25.91 -23.82 2.59
N LYS A 34 -27.00 -24.56 2.83
CA LYS A 34 -28.25 -24.04 3.36
C LYS A 34 -28.04 -23.63 4.83
N ALA A 35 -27.18 -22.65 5.03
CA ALA A 35 -26.95 -21.95 6.29
C ALA A 35 -27.18 -20.46 6.02
N SER A 36 -28.40 -20.04 6.32
CA SER A 36 -28.94 -18.71 6.05
C SER A 36 -28.21 -17.59 6.80
N THR A 37 -27.54 -16.73 6.05
CA THR A 37 -27.64 -15.27 6.15
C THR A 37 -27.28 -14.72 4.79
N GLU A 38 -28.27 -14.36 3.98
CA GLU A 38 -28.03 -13.44 2.86
C GLU A 38 -27.49 -12.14 3.45
N PRO A 39 -26.42 -11.53 2.91
CA PRO A 39 -25.96 -10.24 3.38
C PRO A 39 -27.09 -9.24 3.12
N ALA A 40 -27.69 -8.74 4.20
CA ALA A 40 -28.63 -7.63 4.14
C ALA A 40 -27.94 -6.50 3.37
N THR A 41 -28.56 -6.07 2.27
CA THR A 41 -28.03 -4.95 1.46
C THR A 41 -27.84 -3.72 2.35
N ALA A 42 -26.97 -2.77 1.98
CA ALA A 42 -26.79 -1.50 2.72
C ALA A 42 -28.12 -0.75 2.97
N VAL A 43 -29.12 -0.99 2.09
CA VAL A 43 -30.51 -0.57 2.24
C VAL A 43 -31.17 -1.24 3.45
N GLU A 44 -31.13 -2.57 3.53
CA GLU A 44 -31.66 -3.30 4.69
C GLU A 44 -30.86 -3.01 5.96
N THR A 45 -29.55 -2.73 5.94
CA THR A 45 -28.81 -2.39 7.18
C THR A 45 -29.13 -0.99 7.69
N ASP A 46 -29.23 0.05 6.85
CA ASP A 46 -29.67 1.39 7.28
C ASP A 46 -31.15 1.40 7.70
N ILE A 47 -32.01 0.61 7.04
CA ILE A 47 -33.41 0.39 7.48
C ILE A 47 -33.43 -0.40 8.80
N VAL A 48 -32.56 -1.40 8.99
CA VAL A 48 -32.47 -2.17 10.24
C VAL A 48 -31.86 -1.37 11.39
N GLU A 49 -30.93 -0.43 11.16
CA GLU A 49 -30.47 0.50 12.19
C GLU A 49 -31.62 1.39 12.67
N ALA A 50 -32.49 1.86 11.77
CA ALA A 50 -33.71 2.58 12.12
C ALA A 50 -34.72 1.70 12.88
N ILE A 51 -34.79 0.39 12.59
CA ILE A 51 -35.65 -0.57 13.30
C ILE A 51 -35.07 -0.97 14.67
N HIS A 52 -33.74 -1.04 14.83
CA HIS A 52 -33.09 -1.49 16.08
C HIS A 52 -32.85 -0.36 17.10
N ASN A 53 -32.50 0.85 16.66
CA ASN A 53 -32.14 1.94 17.58
C ASN A 53 -33.33 2.77 18.12
N GLY A 54 -34.56 2.30 17.91
CA GLY A 54 -35.63 2.53 18.88
C GLY A 54 -37.03 2.71 18.33
N TYR A 55 -37.79 1.62 18.21
CA TYR A 55 -39.22 1.62 18.54
C TYR A 55 -39.66 0.25 19.08
N ASN A 56 -40.23 0.24 20.30
CA ASN A 56 -40.83 -0.96 20.89
C ASN A 56 -42.04 -1.40 20.05
N GLY A 57 -41.97 -2.56 19.39
CA GLY A 57 -43.07 -3.52 19.17
C GLY A 57 -44.41 -3.06 18.55
N TRP A 58 -44.52 -1.79 18.15
CA TRP A 58 -45.73 -1.15 17.67
C TRP A 58 -45.35 -0.25 16.50
N THR A 59 -45.19 -0.85 15.32
CA THR A 59 -45.24 -0.09 14.07
C THR A 59 -46.65 0.47 13.93
N ALA A 60 -46.84 1.71 14.40
CA ALA A 60 -48.02 2.48 14.07
C ALA A 60 -48.13 2.52 12.54
N TYR A 61 -49.24 2.02 12.00
CA TYR A 61 -49.47 1.94 10.56
C TYR A 61 -49.27 3.32 9.94
N GLN A 62 -48.11 3.52 9.29
CA GLN A 62 -47.85 4.74 8.55
C GLN A 62 -48.83 4.84 7.38
N PRO A 63 -49.21 6.05 6.95
CA PRO A 63 -49.88 6.20 5.67
C PRO A 63 -48.99 5.58 4.57
N GLY A 64 -49.60 4.94 3.57
CA GLY A 64 -48.86 4.23 2.52
C GLY A 64 -48.24 2.88 2.91
N TRP A 65 -48.45 2.34 4.12
CA TRP A 65 -47.79 1.11 4.59
C TRP A 65 -48.08 -0.14 3.74
N GLU A 66 -49.32 -0.31 3.28
CA GLU A 66 -49.69 -1.45 2.42
C GLU A 66 -48.88 -1.43 1.11
N GLN A 67 -48.82 -0.27 0.45
CA GLN A 67 -48.07 -0.11 -0.80
C GLN A 67 -46.55 -0.23 -0.57
N PHE A 68 -46.04 0.17 0.60
CA PHE A 68 -44.63 -0.04 0.97
C PHE A 68 -44.30 -1.53 1.15
N ASN A 69 -45.15 -2.28 1.87
CA ASN A 69 -44.95 -3.71 2.08
C ASN A 69 -45.06 -4.50 0.76
N ASP A 70 -46.01 -4.16 -0.10
CA ASP A 70 -46.13 -4.73 -1.45
C ASP A 70 -44.90 -4.39 -2.31
N ALA A 71 -44.38 -3.15 -2.23
CA ALA A 71 -43.16 -2.76 -2.91
C ALA A 71 -41.94 -3.58 -2.45
N MET A 72 -41.78 -3.77 -1.13
CA MET A 72 -40.73 -4.61 -0.57
C MET A 72 -40.86 -6.08 -0.99
N ALA A 73 -42.09 -6.58 -1.14
CA ALA A 73 -42.35 -7.92 -1.68
C ALA A 73 -41.96 -8.05 -3.16
N GLU A 74 -42.13 -7.01 -3.99
CA GLU A 74 -41.62 -7.00 -5.37
C GLU A 74 -40.09 -6.83 -5.44
N LEU A 75 -39.50 -5.94 -4.63
CA LEU A 75 -38.05 -5.73 -4.60
C LEU A 75 -37.30 -7.00 -4.18
N ARG A 76 -37.83 -7.78 -3.22
CA ARG A 76 -37.28 -9.10 -2.86
C ARG A 76 -37.34 -10.15 -3.97
N LYS A 77 -38.20 -9.98 -4.98
CA LYS A 77 -38.23 -10.85 -6.18
C LYS A 77 -37.21 -10.42 -7.23
N VAL A 78 -36.68 -9.20 -7.14
CA VAL A 78 -35.59 -8.77 -8.00
C VAL A 78 -34.36 -9.57 -7.62
N LYS A 79 -33.99 -10.52 -8.49
CA LYS A 79 -32.67 -11.14 -8.43
C LYS A 79 -31.65 -10.03 -8.58
N ILE A 80 -31.06 -9.62 -7.44
CA ILE A 80 -29.80 -8.91 -7.43
C ILE A 80 -28.88 -9.76 -8.31
N PRO A 81 -28.27 -9.21 -9.38
CA PRO A 81 -27.26 -9.96 -10.10
C PRO A 81 -26.22 -10.32 -9.04
N LEU A 82 -26.03 -11.62 -8.79
CA LEU A 82 -24.89 -12.07 -7.97
C LEU A 82 -23.66 -11.57 -8.73
N TYR A 83 -23.13 -10.44 -8.28
CA TYR A 83 -21.93 -9.85 -8.85
C TYR A 83 -20.90 -10.96 -8.82
N ARG A 84 -20.29 -11.20 -9.99
CA ARG A 84 -19.33 -12.29 -10.12
C ARG A 84 -18.23 -11.97 -9.14
N LYS A 85 -18.15 -12.72 -8.02
CA LYS A 85 -17.02 -12.69 -7.09
C LYS A 85 -15.78 -12.47 -7.91
N ALA A 86 -15.18 -11.28 -7.75
CA ALA A 86 -14.15 -10.78 -8.63
C ALA A 86 -13.07 -11.85 -8.79
N LYS A 87 -12.44 -11.89 -9.98
CA LYS A 87 -11.44 -12.91 -10.30
C LYS A 87 -10.49 -13.07 -9.12
N LYS A 88 -10.52 -14.25 -8.48
CA LYS A 88 -9.47 -14.65 -7.55
C LYS A 88 -8.12 -14.26 -8.16
N GLN A 89 -7.29 -13.60 -7.36
CA GLN A 89 -5.88 -13.44 -7.67
C GLN A 89 -5.39 -14.84 -8.03
N LEU A 90 -5.01 -15.03 -9.29
CA LEU A 90 -4.66 -16.34 -9.78
C LEU A 90 -3.25 -16.60 -9.24
N GLY A 91 -3.14 -17.46 -8.22
CA GLY A 91 -1.86 -17.86 -7.62
C GLY A 91 -0.85 -18.32 -8.66
N LEU A 92 0.42 -18.45 -8.29
CA LEU A 92 1.58 -18.52 -9.21
C LEU A 92 1.30 -19.20 -10.58
N PHE A 93 0.75 -20.42 -10.58
CA PHE A 93 0.38 -21.18 -11.77
C PHE A 93 -0.69 -20.53 -12.65
N GLY A 94 -1.75 -20.00 -12.05
CA GLY A 94 -2.83 -19.31 -12.75
C GLY A 94 -2.37 -17.99 -13.37
N ASN A 95 -1.47 -17.27 -12.71
CA ASN A 95 -0.80 -16.10 -13.29
C ASN A 95 0.10 -16.52 -14.46
N LEU A 96 0.87 -17.60 -14.33
CA LEU A 96 1.69 -18.17 -15.41
C LEU A 96 0.83 -18.58 -16.63
N ILE A 97 -0.34 -19.16 -16.39
CA ILE A 97 -1.34 -19.47 -17.42
C ILE A 97 -1.94 -18.19 -18.03
N GLN A 98 -2.22 -17.15 -17.24
CA GLN A 98 -2.71 -15.86 -17.77
C GLN A 98 -1.65 -15.17 -18.64
N TYR A 99 -0.39 -15.17 -18.23
CA TYR A 99 0.72 -14.65 -19.04
C TYR A 99 0.91 -15.47 -20.31
N ALA A 100 0.84 -16.81 -20.25
CA ALA A 100 0.88 -17.67 -21.43
C ALA A 100 -0.31 -17.42 -22.39
N MET A 101 -1.52 -17.17 -21.86
CA MET A 101 -2.69 -16.81 -22.67
C MET A 101 -2.61 -15.40 -23.26
N LYS A 102 -1.98 -14.43 -22.56
CA LYS A 102 -1.72 -13.08 -23.08
C LYS A 102 -0.55 -13.04 -24.09
N ALA A 103 0.42 -13.95 -23.95
CA ALA A 103 1.57 -14.08 -24.85
C ALA A 103 1.22 -14.82 -26.15
N LEU A 104 0.09 -15.53 -26.22
CA LEU A 104 -0.47 -16.02 -27.47
C LEU A 104 -1.01 -14.84 -28.30
N PRO A 105 -0.40 -14.50 -29.46
CA PRO A 105 -0.91 -13.42 -30.29
C PRO A 105 -2.29 -13.79 -30.80
N SER A 106 -3.30 -13.01 -30.40
CA SER A 106 -4.69 -13.23 -30.81
C SER A 106 -4.88 -12.87 -32.29
N LEU A 107 -4.53 -13.80 -33.18
CA LEU A 107 -4.87 -13.78 -34.61
C LEU A 107 -6.37 -14.04 -34.82
N ARG A 108 -7.19 -13.17 -34.22
CA ARG A 108 -8.60 -12.98 -34.58
C ARG A 108 -8.77 -11.51 -34.91
N ALA A 109 -8.69 -11.22 -36.21
CA ALA A 109 -9.21 -9.98 -36.78
C ALA A 109 -10.75 -10.01 -36.73
N THR A 110 -11.32 -9.91 -35.53
CA THR A 110 -12.71 -9.48 -35.38
C THR A 110 -12.74 -7.98 -35.60
N ALA A 111 -13.52 -7.52 -36.58
CA ALA A 111 -13.76 -6.09 -36.80
C ALA A 111 -14.15 -5.40 -35.49
N PRO A 112 -13.82 -4.10 -35.30
CA PRO A 112 -14.39 -3.36 -34.20
C PRO A 112 -15.92 -3.49 -34.27
N PRO A 113 -16.61 -3.76 -33.14
CA PRO A 113 -18.06 -3.75 -33.15
C PRO A 113 -18.51 -2.37 -33.68
N PRO A 114 -19.55 -2.31 -34.52
CA PRO A 114 -20.07 -1.02 -34.98
C PRO A 114 -20.41 -0.16 -33.77
N PRO A 115 -20.27 1.17 -33.84
CA PRO A 115 -20.64 2.06 -32.75
C PRO A 115 -22.13 1.89 -32.47
N THR A 116 -22.43 1.07 -31.46
CA THR A 116 -23.75 1.03 -30.86
C THR A 116 -23.88 2.34 -30.07
N PRO A 117 -24.98 3.10 -30.22
CA PRO A 117 -25.18 4.26 -29.36
C PRO A 117 -25.17 3.77 -27.91
N GLU A 118 -24.40 4.44 -27.04
CA GLU A 118 -24.25 4.11 -25.62
C GLU A 118 -25.52 4.43 -24.83
N HIS A 119 -26.57 3.69 -25.16
CA HIS A 119 -27.74 3.49 -24.33
C HIS A 119 -27.83 1.99 -24.09
N HIS A 120 -27.00 1.52 -23.15
CA HIS A 120 -27.47 0.46 -22.25
C HIS A 120 -28.62 1.04 -21.42
N SER A 121 -29.79 1.21 -22.06
CA SER A 121 -31.05 1.19 -21.35
C SER A 121 -31.18 -0.23 -20.79
N THR A 122 -30.61 -0.43 -19.61
CA THR A 122 -30.87 -1.61 -18.80
C THR A 122 -32.38 -1.75 -18.76
N THR A 123 -32.89 -2.83 -19.35
CA THR A 123 -34.32 -3.10 -19.36
C THR A 123 -34.71 -3.36 -17.93
N ILE A 124 -35.20 -2.31 -17.27
CA ILE A 124 -35.59 -2.29 -15.86
C ILE A 124 -36.47 -3.52 -15.63
N SER A 125 -36.03 -4.40 -14.72
CA SER A 125 -36.78 -5.60 -14.35
C SER A 125 -38.23 -5.20 -14.04
N GLY A 126 -39.21 -5.95 -14.56
CA GLY A 126 -40.64 -5.63 -14.35
C GLY A 126 -40.98 -5.43 -12.87
N HIS A 127 -40.44 -6.31 -12.02
CA HIS A 127 -40.56 -6.25 -10.56
C HIS A 127 -39.90 -4.98 -9.95
N LEU A 128 -38.77 -4.53 -10.48
CA LEU A 128 -38.12 -3.29 -10.02
C LEU A 128 -38.96 -2.07 -10.40
N LEU A 129 -39.47 -2.02 -11.63
CA LEU A 129 -40.34 -0.93 -12.10
C LEU A 129 -41.65 -0.89 -11.29
N GLU A 130 -42.23 -2.04 -10.98
CA GLU A 130 -43.46 -2.16 -10.18
C GLU A 130 -43.21 -1.79 -8.71
N GLY A 131 -42.13 -2.29 -8.11
CA GLY A 131 -41.69 -1.90 -6.76
C GLY A 131 -41.48 -0.40 -6.63
N VAL A 132 -40.74 0.23 -7.56
CA VAL A 132 -40.52 1.69 -7.55
C VAL A 132 -41.84 2.47 -7.71
N LYS A 133 -42.78 2.02 -8.54
CA LYS A 133 -44.12 2.65 -8.65
C LYS A 133 -44.93 2.53 -7.35
N LEU A 134 -44.84 1.40 -6.65
CA LEU A 134 -45.51 1.20 -5.37
C LEU A 134 -44.88 2.07 -4.27
N LEU A 135 -43.55 2.19 -4.24
CA LEU A 135 -42.84 3.14 -3.37
C LEU A 135 -43.24 4.60 -3.67
N GLN A 136 -43.35 5.00 -4.93
CA GLN A 136 -43.80 6.35 -5.30
C GLN A 136 -45.20 6.65 -4.74
N LYS A 137 -46.17 5.74 -4.90
CA LYS A 137 -47.52 5.85 -4.31
C LYS A 137 -47.53 5.90 -2.78
N SER A 138 -46.58 5.23 -2.13
CA SER A 138 -46.41 5.28 -0.67
C SER A 138 -45.79 6.61 -0.22
N ALA A 139 -44.80 7.11 -0.96
CA ALA A 139 -44.16 8.41 -0.74
C ALA A 139 -45.09 9.61 -1.02
N GLU A 140 -46.05 9.47 -1.94
CA GLU A 140 -47.16 10.43 -2.13
C GLU A 140 -48.02 10.55 -0.87
N GLN A 141 -48.20 9.45 -0.12
CA GLN A 141 -48.92 9.42 1.16
C GLN A 141 -48.06 9.89 2.36
N ASN A 142 -46.86 10.43 2.13
CA ASN A 142 -45.88 10.84 3.15
C ASN A 142 -45.36 9.70 4.06
N ASN A 143 -45.30 8.47 3.56
CA ASN A 143 -44.58 7.40 4.23
C ASN A 143 -43.08 7.74 4.34
N THR A 144 -42.50 7.72 5.53
CA THR A 144 -41.09 8.13 5.73
C THR A 144 -40.12 7.15 5.07
N ASP A 145 -40.44 5.88 5.17
CA ASP A 145 -39.54 4.77 4.84
C ASP A 145 -39.52 4.59 3.31
N ALA A 146 -40.68 4.78 2.65
CA ALA A 146 -40.76 4.83 1.19
C ALA A 146 -40.00 6.03 0.60
N ILE A 147 -40.08 7.22 1.21
CA ILE A 147 -39.31 8.39 0.76
C ILE A 147 -37.80 8.14 0.91
N TYR A 148 -37.39 7.58 2.05
CA TYR A 148 -35.98 7.24 2.31
C TYR A 148 -35.45 6.19 1.33
N LEU A 149 -36.20 5.11 1.10
CA LEU A 149 -35.84 4.04 0.18
C LEU A 149 -35.76 4.52 -1.28
N LEU A 150 -36.70 5.37 -1.72
CA LEU A 150 -36.60 6.03 -3.03
C LEU A 150 -35.33 6.89 -3.13
N ALA A 151 -34.96 7.61 -2.08
CA ALA A 151 -33.74 8.40 -2.07
C ALA A 151 -32.48 7.51 -2.18
N GLN A 152 -32.41 6.40 -1.44
CA GLN A 152 -31.32 5.43 -1.52
C GLN A 152 -31.23 4.75 -2.90
N LEU A 153 -32.35 4.34 -3.50
CA LEU A 153 -32.40 3.76 -4.84
C LEU A 153 -31.86 4.73 -5.91
N ASN A 154 -32.23 6.01 -5.82
CA ASN A 154 -31.74 7.04 -6.71
C ASN A 154 -30.25 7.41 -6.44
N PHE A 155 -29.77 7.30 -5.20
CA PHE A 155 -28.39 7.65 -4.85
C PHE A 155 -27.39 6.55 -5.22
N PHE A 156 -27.58 5.33 -4.73
CA PHE A 156 -26.64 4.22 -4.90
C PHE A 156 -26.86 3.43 -6.21
N GLY A 157 -28.09 3.43 -6.74
CA GLY A 157 -28.47 2.61 -7.89
C GLY A 157 -28.73 1.13 -7.55
N ASN A 158 -29.11 0.86 -6.30
CA ASN A 158 -29.35 -0.49 -5.81
C ASN A 158 -30.41 -1.23 -6.65
N TYR A 159 -30.30 -2.57 -6.74
CA TYR A 159 -31.07 -3.43 -7.65
C TYR A 159 -30.88 -3.09 -9.15
N SER A 160 -29.78 -2.42 -9.52
CA SER A 160 -29.53 -1.88 -10.87
C SER A 160 -30.52 -0.77 -11.29
N HIS A 161 -31.06 -0.03 -10.31
CA HIS A 161 -31.81 1.20 -10.55
C HIS A 161 -30.88 2.30 -11.11
N PRO A 162 -31.31 3.12 -12.10
CA PRO A 162 -30.50 4.23 -12.59
C PRO A 162 -30.23 5.27 -11.50
N ARG A 163 -28.97 5.69 -11.34
CA ARG A 163 -28.56 6.73 -10.39
C ARG A 163 -29.08 8.10 -10.86
N ASN A 164 -29.70 8.85 -9.95
CA ASN A 164 -30.24 10.20 -10.19
C ASN A 164 -30.08 11.03 -8.91
N PHE A 165 -28.99 11.79 -8.83
CA PHE A 165 -28.65 12.56 -7.63
C PHE A 165 -29.62 13.70 -7.35
N ASP A 166 -30.23 14.32 -8.36
CA ASP A 166 -31.27 15.36 -8.18
C ASP A 166 -32.51 14.82 -7.48
N ALA A 167 -33.01 13.67 -7.94
CA ALA A 167 -34.16 13.01 -7.33
C ALA A 167 -33.83 12.54 -5.90
N ALA A 168 -32.64 11.95 -5.70
CA ALA A 168 -32.17 11.56 -4.37
C ALA A 168 -32.14 12.75 -3.41
N PHE A 169 -31.55 13.88 -3.83
CA PHE A 169 -31.48 15.09 -3.01
C PHE A 169 -32.87 15.62 -2.65
N GLN A 170 -33.80 15.69 -3.61
CA GLN A 170 -35.17 16.15 -3.37
C GLN A 170 -35.90 15.24 -2.36
N HIS A 171 -35.74 13.92 -2.46
CA HIS A 171 -36.34 12.98 -1.52
C HIS A 171 -35.71 13.07 -0.11
N TYR A 172 -34.38 13.07 0.00
CA TYR A 172 -33.70 13.24 1.30
C TYR A 172 -34.05 14.57 1.96
N LYS A 173 -34.06 15.67 1.19
CA LYS A 173 -34.42 16.99 1.70
C LYS A 173 -35.88 17.06 2.16
N ARG A 174 -36.83 16.56 1.35
CA ARG A 174 -38.25 16.48 1.74
C ARG A 174 -38.43 15.70 3.06
N LEU A 175 -37.70 14.61 3.24
CA LEU A 175 -37.76 13.80 4.44
C LEU A 175 -37.14 14.52 5.66
N ALA A 176 -35.99 15.17 5.47
CA ALA A 176 -35.32 15.97 6.50
C ALA A 176 -36.18 17.17 6.96
N ASP A 177 -36.80 17.89 6.01
CA ASP A 177 -37.65 19.06 6.27
C ASP A 177 -38.98 18.68 6.95
N PHE A 178 -39.59 17.54 6.59
CA PHE A 178 -40.89 17.11 7.13
C PHE A 178 -40.79 16.37 8.47
N SER A 179 -39.86 15.42 8.59
CA SER A 179 -39.81 14.49 9.73
C SER A 179 -38.62 14.71 10.67
N GLY A 180 -37.63 15.51 10.27
CA GLY A 180 -36.38 15.65 11.01
C GLY A 180 -35.53 14.37 11.06
N ASN A 181 -35.76 13.40 10.17
CA ASN A 181 -35.02 12.13 10.14
C ASN A 181 -33.51 12.36 10.03
N SER A 182 -32.75 11.77 10.95
CA SER A 182 -31.32 12.03 11.12
C SER A 182 -30.47 11.43 10.01
N SER A 183 -30.86 10.28 9.45
CA SER A 183 -30.18 9.65 8.31
C SER A 183 -30.41 10.45 7.02
N ALA A 184 -31.61 11.02 6.83
CA ALA A 184 -31.89 11.95 5.75
C ALA A 184 -31.07 13.25 5.89
N GLN A 185 -30.99 13.82 7.09
CA GLN A 185 -30.13 14.98 7.39
C GLN A 185 -28.65 14.68 7.15
N TYR A 186 -28.16 13.48 7.49
CA TYR A 186 -26.80 13.05 7.15
C TYR A 186 -26.55 13.09 5.64
N MET A 187 -27.44 12.50 4.83
CA MET A 187 -27.30 12.48 3.37
C MET A 187 -27.39 13.89 2.75
N VAL A 188 -28.30 14.74 3.24
CA VAL A 188 -28.36 16.15 2.82
C VAL A 188 -27.05 16.88 3.16
N GLY A 189 -26.50 16.67 4.35
CA GLY A 189 -25.20 17.20 4.77
C GLY A 189 -24.06 16.75 3.86
N LEU A 190 -24.01 15.45 3.55
CA LEU A 190 -23.03 14.83 2.65
C LEU A 190 -23.08 15.43 1.24
N MET A 191 -24.27 15.61 0.68
CA MET A 191 -24.45 16.19 -0.66
C MET A 191 -24.02 17.65 -0.69
N TYR A 192 -24.35 18.46 0.32
CA TYR A 192 -23.81 19.82 0.45
C TYR A 192 -22.28 19.86 0.69
N ALA A 193 -21.71 18.86 1.38
CA ALA A 193 -20.28 18.79 1.67
C ALA A 193 -19.43 18.55 0.42
N THR A 194 -19.96 17.76 -0.52
CA THR A 194 -19.21 17.18 -1.64
C THR A 194 -19.60 17.78 -2.98
N GLY A 195 -20.85 18.20 -3.17
CA GLY A 195 -21.42 18.56 -4.47
C GLY A 195 -21.58 17.36 -5.41
N ILE A 196 -21.79 16.16 -4.84
CA ILE A 196 -21.74 14.90 -5.60
C ILE A 196 -22.83 14.80 -6.66
N GLY A 197 -22.45 14.38 -7.86
CA GLY A 197 -23.36 14.27 -9.00
C GLY A 197 -23.89 15.59 -9.57
N GLU A 198 -23.28 16.73 -9.22
CA GLU A 198 -23.67 18.10 -9.63
C GLU A 198 -25.08 18.55 -9.21
N ALA A 199 -25.85 17.70 -8.51
CA ALA A 199 -27.22 17.98 -8.07
C ALA A 199 -27.35 19.18 -7.10
N VAL A 200 -26.25 19.56 -6.44
CA VAL A 200 -26.23 20.65 -5.45
C VAL A 200 -24.86 21.34 -5.46
N GLU A 201 -24.85 22.67 -5.44
CA GLU A 201 -23.62 23.44 -5.21
C GLU A 201 -23.04 23.17 -3.82
N ARG A 202 -21.71 23.00 -3.75
CA ARG A 202 -21.00 22.68 -2.52
C ARG A 202 -21.03 23.83 -1.51
N ASP A 203 -21.66 23.59 -0.36
CA ASP A 203 -21.83 24.57 0.72
C ASP A 203 -21.43 23.95 2.06
N GLN A 204 -20.23 24.31 2.55
CA GLN A 204 -19.70 23.75 3.80
C GLN A 204 -20.45 24.20 5.05
N ALA A 205 -21.14 25.35 5.01
CA ALA A 205 -21.91 25.86 6.15
C ALA A 205 -23.24 25.11 6.28
N LYS A 206 -23.95 24.87 5.17
CA LYS A 206 -25.11 23.99 5.14
C LYS A 206 -24.74 22.55 5.50
N ALA A 207 -23.64 22.03 4.95
CA ALA A 207 -23.16 20.69 5.26
C ALA A 207 -22.95 20.51 6.78
N LEU A 208 -22.24 21.43 7.42
CA LEU A 208 -22.07 21.45 8.87
C LEU A 208 -23.41 21.49 9.59
N LEU A 209 -24.31 22.40 9.20
CA LEU A 209 -25.62 22.56 9.84
C LEU A 209 -26.41 21.25 9.87
N TYR A 210 -26.59 20.60 8.71
CA TYR A 210 -27.32 19.32 8.63
C TYR A 210 -26.61 18.19 9.39
N HIS A 211 -25.28 18.09 9.31
CA HIS A 211 -24.54 17.12 10.13
C HIS A 211 -24.67 17.39 11.63
N THR A 212 -24.74 18.65 12.09
CA THR A 212 -24.96 18.96 13.51
C THR A 212 -26.37 18.65 13.98
N PHE A 213 -27.40 18.79 13.13
CA PHE A 213 -28.76 18.33 13.47
C PHE A 213 -28.81 16.80 13.56
N ALA A 214 -28.24 16.09 12.58
CA ALA A 214 -28.17 14.63 12.60
C ALA A 214 -27.37 14.09 13.81
N ALA A 215 -26.24 14.74 14.15
CA ALA A 215 -25.43 14.41 15.32
C ALA A 215 -26.16 14.68 16.65
N ASN A 216 -26.94 15.76 16.75
CA ASN A 216 -27.76 16.04 17.92
C ASN A 216 -28.95 15.06 18.06
N ALA A 217 -29.46 14.56 16.95
CA ALA A 217 -30.43 13.45 16.91
C ALA A 217 -29.79 12.06 17.15
N GLY A 218 -28.46 11.99 17.35
CA GLY A 218 -27.75 10.77 17.71
C GLY A 218 -27.29 9.90 16.54
N HIS A 219 -27.27 10.40 15.30
CA HIS A 219 -26.80 9.64 14.13
C HIS A 219 -25.27 9.47 14.15
N THR A 220 -24.81 8.22 14.33
CA THR A 220 -23.40 7.88 14.62
C THR A 220 -22.42 8.39 13.56
N ARG A 221 -22.70 8.19 12.26
CA ARG A 221 -21.84 8.68 11.16
C ARG A 221 -21.71 10.21 11.19
N SER A 222 -22.77 10.92 11.59
CA SER A 222 -22.78 12.39 11.66
C SER A 222 -22.07 12.94 12.90
N GLU A 223 -22.19 12.27 14.05
CA GLU A 223 -21.37 12.60 15.23
C GLU A 223 -19.88 12.51 14.87
N MET A 224 -19.47 11.46 14.15
CA MET A 224 -18.09 11.33 13.68
C MET A 224 -17.69 12.42 12.66
N THR A 225 -18.52 12.71 11.65
CA THR A 225 -18.27 13.81 10.69
C THR A 225 -18.14 15.18 11.36
N VAL A 226 -19.00 15.51 12.33
CA VAL A 226 -18.89 16.77 13.10
C VAL A 226 -17.60 16.80 13.93
N ALA A 227 -17.22 15.67 14.53
CA ALA A 227 -15.98 15.55 15.28
C ALA A 227 -14.75 15.77 14.39
N ALA A 228 -14.70 15.12 13.22
CA ALA A 228 -13.63 15.27 12.24
C ALA A 228 -13.52 16.71 11.72
N ARG A 229 -14.66 17.35 11.40
CA ARG A 229 -14.72 18.75 10.98
C ARG A 229 -14.12 19.69 12.04
N HIS A 230 -14.46 19.51 13.32
CA HIS A 230 -13.87 20.32 14.41
C HIS A 230 -12.42 19.97 14.76
N ALA A 231 -11.97 18.73 14.54
CA ALA A 231 -10.56 18.36 14.73
C ALA A 231 -9.67 18.96 13.64
N MET A 232 -10.09 18.86 12.38
CA MET A 232 -9.31 19.28 11.20
C MET A 232 -9.50 20.76 10.85
N GLY A 233 -10.62 21.39 11.26
CA GLY A 233 -10.96 22.78 10.92
C GLY A 233 -11.68 22.92 9.57
N ILE A 234 -12.46 21.91 9.17
CA ILE A 234 -13.12 21.87 7.85
C ILE A 234 -14.43 22.66 7.92
N GLY A 235 -14.41 23.90 7.42
CA GLY A 235 -15.57 24.81 7.44
C GLY A 235 -15.92 25.36 8.84
N VAL A 236 -15.07 25.10 9.84
CA VAL A 236 -15.22 25.51 11.24
C VAL A 236 -13.87 25.85 11.87
N PRO A 237 -13.81 26.69 12.92
CA PRO A 237 -12.61 26.79 13.74
C PRO A 237 -12.29 25.45 14.42
N LYS A 238 -11.00 25.13 14.54
CA LYS A 238 -10.52 23.94 15.25
C LYS A 238 -10.93 24.01 16.72
N SER A 239 -11.53 22.94 17.24
CA SER A 239 -11.92 22.81 18.65
C SER A 239 -11.82 21.37 19.13
N CYS A 240 -10.82 21.09 19.96
CA CYS A 240 -10.64 19.77 20.55
C CYS A 240 -11.78 19.40 21.51
N GLU A 241 -12.41 20.38 22.18
CA GLU A 241 -13.47 20.12 23.16
C GLU A 241 -14.76 19.65 22.49
N VAL A 242 -15.13 20.25 21.37
CA VAL A 242 -16.29 19.83 20.58
C VAL A 242 -15.98 18.50 19.88
N ALA A 243 -14.78 18.36 19.29
CA ALA A 243 -14.38 17.12 18.64
C ALA A 243 -14.31 15.93 19.60
N SER A 244 -13.66 16.07 20.76
CA SER A 244 -13.59 15.01 21.77
C SER A 244 -14.97 14.64 22.33
N ARG A 245 -15.89 15.61 22.50
CA ARG A 245 -17.27 15.32 22.93
C ARG A 245 -18.00 14.40 21.95
N TYR A 246 -17.92 14.67 20.65
CA TYR A 246 -18.60 13.84 19.65
C TYR A 246 -17.87 12.52 19.39
N TYR A 247 -16.53 12.52 19.28
CA TYR A 247 -15.77 11.27 19.18
C TYR A 247 -15.98 10.36 20.39
N LYS A 248 -16.10 10.92 21.61
CA LYS A 248 -16.47 10.16 22.80
C LYS A 248 -17.81 9.46 22.63
N ARG A 249 -18.88 10.14 22.19
CA ARG A 249 -20.19 9.49 22.00
C ARG A 249 -20.14 8.33 21.00
N VAL A 250 -19.36 8.48 19.92
CA VAL A 250 -19.13 7.40 18.95
C VAL A 250 -18.31 6.27 19.59
N ALA A 251 -17.28 6.58 20.37
CA ALA A 251 -16.48 5.60 21.10
C ALA A 251 -17.29 4.85 22.19
N ASP A 252 -18.20 5.53 22.90
CA ASP A 252 -19.11 4.95 23.89
C ASP A 252 -20.04 3.92 23.20
N LYS A 253 -20.60 4.27 22.04
CA LYS A 253 -21.39 3.36 21.19
C LYS A 253 -20.55 2.20 20.65
N ALA A 254 -19.33 2.47 20.20
CA ALA A 254 -18.39 1.47 19.69
C ALA A 254 -18.00 0.45 20.77
N MET A 255 -17.76 0.92 22.00
CA MET A 255 -17.52 0.06 23.17
C MET A 255 -18.77 -0.72 23.59
N ALA A 256 -19.96 -0.12 23.52
CA ALA A 256 -21.22 -0.82 23.80
C ALA A 256 -21.48 -1.94 22.77
N TRP A 257 -21.27 -1.66 21.49
CA TRP A 257 -21.33 -2.65 20.41
C TRP A 257 -20.28 -3.76 20.61
N TYR A 258 -19.02 -3.40 20.88
CA TYR A 258 -17.97 -4.38 21.17
C TYR A 258 -18.35 -5.31 22.34
N ARG A 259 -18.86 -4.75 23.44
CA ARG A 259 -19.29 -5.50 24.64
C ARG A 259 -20.60 -6.27 24.48
N SER A 260 -21.42 -5.95 23.47
CA SER A 260 -22.64 -6.71 23.14
C SER A 260 -22.35 -8.08 22.53
N GLY A 261 -21.12 -8.30 22.06
CA GLY A 261 -20.67 -9.56 21.51
C GLY A 261 -20.51 -10.70 22.53
N PRO A 262 -20.13 -11.91 22.07
CA PRO A 262 -19.84 -13.03 22.96
C PRO A 262 -18.65 -12.74 23.89
N PRO A 263 -18.43 -13.53 24.97
CA PRO A 263 -17.37 -13.26 25.94
C PRO A 263 -16.00 -13.00 25.30
N GLY A 264 -15.38 -11.87 25.66
CA GLY A 264 -14.20 -11.33 24.97
C GLY A 264 -14.51 -10.42 23.77
N GLY A 265 -15.75 -9.93 23.65
CA GLY A 265 -16.18 -8.89 22.73
C GLY A 265 -16.45 -9.32 21.28
N MET A 266 -17.00 -8.42 20.48
CA MET A 266 -17.12 -8.58 19.02
C MET A 266 -15.75 -8.76 18.38
N THR A 267 -15.68 -9.53 17.30
CA THR A 267 -14.45 -9.60 16.49
C THR A 267 -14.36 -8.36 15.62
N LEU A 268 -13.24 -7.64 15.73
CA LEU A 268 -12.92 -6.50 14.86
C LEU A 268 -12.13 -7.03 13.65
N SER A 269 -12.73 -6.98 12.45
CA SER A 269 -12.00 -7.15 11.19
C SER A 269 -11.73 -5.76 10.61
N PRO A 270 -10.47 -5.35 10.43
CA PRO A 270 -10.15 -4.06 9.83
C PRO A 270 -10.18 -4.18 8.29
N GLU A 271 -11.25 -3.67 7.68
CA GLU A 271 -11.43 -3.60 6.24
C GLU A 271 -11.00 -2.23 5.68
N ALA A 272 -10.78 -1.24 6.54
CA ALA A 272 -10.22 0.05 6.14
C ALA A 272 -8.76 -0.09 5.67
N TYR A 273 -8.54 -0.07 4.35
CA TYR A 273 -7.23 -0.01 3.71
C TYR A 273 -7.15 1.09 2.64
N ARG A 274 -5.93 1.43 2.20
CA ARG A 274 -5.73 2.30 1.04
C ARG A 274 -5.56 1.46 -0.22
N ILE A 275 -6.36 1.72 -1.25
CA ILE A 275 -6.30 1.06 -2.55
C ILE A 275 -4.93 1.28 -3.20
N SER A 276 -4.34 2.47 -3.03
CA SER A 276 -3.00 2.79 -3.53
C SER A 276 -1.96 1.76 -3.11
N ASP A 277 -2.07 1.25 -1.89
CA ASP A 277 -1.04 0.41 -1.27
C ASP A 277 -1.01 -1.00 -1.89
N GLU A 278 -2.03 -1.41 -2.66
CA GLU A 278 -2.00 -2.62 -3.51
C GLU A 278 -1.03 -2.53 -4.68
N PHE A 279 -0.79 -1.31 -5.16
CA PHE A 279 0.03 -1.03 -6.33
C PHE A 279 1.43 -0.54 -5.94
N GLY A 280 1.84 -0.77 -4.68
CA GLY A 280 3.06 -0.22 -4.09
C GLY A 280 2.94 1.25 -3.67
N GLY A 281 1.73 1.80 -3.63
CA GLY A 281 1.43 3.18 -3.21
C GLY A 281 0.98 4.08 -4.36
N VAL A 282 0.83 5.37 -4.05
CA VAL A 282 0.17 6.35 -4.92
C VAL A 282 0.97 6.67 -6.21
N TYR A 283 2.28 6.48 -6.17
CA TYR A 283 3.21 6.62 -7.31
C TYR A 283 3.66 5.28 -7.89
N GLY A 284 3.22 4.16 -7.30
CA GLY A 284 3.72 2.83 -7.58
C GLY A 284 4.84 2.39 -6.64
N GLU A 285 5.18 1.11 -6.73
CA GLU A 285 6.30 0.45 -6.06
C GLU A 285 7.64 1.17 -6.35
N GLY A 286 8.50 1.25 -5.33
CA GLY A 286 9.79 1.96 -5.35
C GLY A 286 9.70 3.49 -5.29
N ALA A 287 8.66 4.10 -5.87
CA ALA A 287 8.48 5.55 -5.87
C ALA A 287 7.72 6.09 -4.65
N SER A 288 6.74 5.33 -4.15
CA SER A 288 5.89 5.74 -3.02
C SER A 288 6.52 5.41 -1.68
N VAL A 289 6.35 6.28 -0.67
CA VAL A 289 6.98 6.10 0.65
C VAL A 289 6.51 4.84 1.39
N ILE A 290 5.31 4.34 1.08
CA ILE A 290 4.84 3.04 1.62
C ILE A 290 5.68 1.84 1.14
N SER A 291 6.28 1.93 -0.05
CA SER A 291 7.09 0.86 -0.67
C SER A 291 8.60 1.03 -0.50
N SER A 292 9.10 2.26 -0.43
CA SER A 292 10.55 2.55 -0.38
C SER A 292 11.01 3.31 0.87
N GLY A 293 10.09 3.73 1.74
CA GLY A 293 10.42 4.44 2.97
C GLY A 293 11.08 3.57 4.05
N ILE A 294 11.55 4.21 5.12
CA ILE A 294 12.24 3.58 6.26
C ILE A 294 11.42 2.44 6.89
N TYR A 295 10.09 2.55 6.89
CA TYR A 295 9.17 1.56 7.44
C TYR A 295 8.52 0.64 6.39
N ALA A 296 8.98 0.67 5.15
CA ALA A 296 8.50 -0.24 4.11
C ALA A 296 8.92 -1.69 4.42
N LEU A 297 8.11 -2.64 3.97
CA LEU A 297 8.40 -4.08 4.09
C LEU A 297 9.47 -4.49 3.08
N LYS A 298 10.74 -4.19 3.37
CA LYS A 298 11.89 -4.64 2.57
C LYS A 298 12.01 -6.17 2.67
N ALA A 299 11.64 -6.87 1.60
CA ALA A 299 11.81 -8.31 1.51
C ALA A 299 13.29 -8.67 1.29
N GLY A 300 13.85 -9.54 2.14
CA GLY A 300 15.08 -10.25 1.79
C GLY A 300 14.83 -11.25 0.64
N PRO A 301 15.87 -11.73 -0.07
CA PRO A 301 15.75 -12.66 -1.21
C PRO A 301 15.04 -14.00 -0.93
N HIS A 302 14.74 -14.29 0.34
CA HIS A 302 14.05 -15.51 0.82
C HIS A 302 12.81 -15.19 1.65
N SER A 303 12.25 -13.98 1.54
CA SER A 303 11.12 -13.51 2.33
C SER A 303 9.82 -13.54 1.53
N ASP A 304 8.79 -14.20 2.07
CA ASP A 304 7.43 -14.23 1.52
C ASP A 304 6.67 -12.88 1.67
N ALA A 305 7.36 -11.77 1.94
CA ALA A 305 6.74 -10.47 2.26
C ALA A 305 5.91 -9.85 1.11
N HIS A 306 6.12 -10.30 -0.13
CA HIS A 306 5.28 -9.94 -1.29
C HIS A 306 4.41 -11.12 -1.80
N ALA A 307 4.40 -12.26 -1.12
CA ALA A 307 3.56 -13.39 -1.51
C ALA A 307 2.08 -13.04 -1.30
N ALA A 308 1.22 -13.36 -2.27
CA ALA A 308 -0.21 -13.20 -2.09
C ALA A 308 -0.68 -14.11 -0.95
N ILE A 309 -1.69 -13.69 -0.18
CA ILE A 309 -2.22 -14.50 0.92
C ILE A 309 -2.69 -15.89 0.45
N ASP A 310 -3.18 -16.00 -0.80
CA ASP A 310 -3.51 -17.27 -1.44
C ASP A 310 -2.28 -18.19 -1.62
N ASP A 311 -1.13 -17.65 -2.07
CA ASP A 311 0.10 -18.44 -2.23
C ASP A 311 0.63 -18.91 -0.85
N VAL A 312 0.54 -18.05 0.18
CA VAL A 312 0.90 -18.41 1.56
C VAL A 312 -0.02 -19.51 2.11
N ILE A 313 -1.32 -19.44 1.85
CA ILE A 313 -2.30 -20.47 2.24
C ILE A 313 -2.02 -21.79 1.51
N GLU A 314 -1.75 -21.75 0.20
CA GLU A 314 -1.40 -22.94 -0.60
C GLU A 314 -0.13 -23.61 -0.08
N TYR A 315 0.93 -22.83 0.17
CA TYR A 315 2.17 -23.33 0.78
C TYR A 315 1.92 -23.96 2.16
N LEU A 316 1.20 -23.25 3.04
CA LEU A 316 0.90 -23.75 4.38
C LEU A 316 0.02 -25.00 4.35
N ASP A 317 -0.94 -25.13 3.42
CA ASP A 317 -1.76 -26.33 3.32
C ASP A 317 -0.96 -27.52 2.80
N LEU A 318 -0.09 -27.32 1.79
CA LEU A 318 0.87 -28.33 1.35
C LEU A 318 1.76 -28.82 2.51
N MET A 319 2.23 -27.91 3.37
CA MET A 319 3.04 -28.27 4.54
C MET A 319 2.22 -28.95 5.66
N SER A 320 0.97 -28.53 5.85
CA SER A 320 -0.02 -29.17 6.74
C SER A 320 -0.32 -30.61 6.30
N GLN A 321 -0.50 -30.85 4.99
CA GLN A 321 -0.69 -32.18 4.39
C GLN A 321 0.55 -33.09 4.55
N LYS A 322 1.77 -32.55 4.42
CA LYS A 322 3.03 -33.24 4.77
C LYS A 322 3.14 -33.58 6.27
N GLY A 323 2.23 -33.09 7.10
CA GLY A 323 2.12 -33.40 8.51
C GLY A 323 2.77 -32.38 9.44
N ASP A 324 3.25 -31.24 8.93
CA ASP A 324 3.73 -30.16 9.79
C ASP A 324 2.58 -29.59 10.65
N PHE A 325 2.80 -29.52 11.96
CA PHE A 325 1.84 -28.98 12.91
C PHE A 325 1.95 -27.46 13.06
N LYS A 326 3.11 -26.85 12.73
CA LYS A 326 3.26 -25.39 12.73
C LYS A 326 2.41 -24.78 11.62
N ALA A 327 2.52 -25.31 10.40
CA ALA A 327 1.67 -24.93 9.28
C ALA A 327 0.17 -25.14 9.56
N SER A 328 -0.25 -26.31 10.07
CA SER A 328 -1.66 -26.54 10.46
C SER A 328 -2.15 -25.53 11.50
N TYR A 329 -1.33 -25.18 12.51
CA TYR A 329 -1.71 -24.17 13.51
C TYR A 329 -1.86 -22.77 12.90
N ASN A 330 -0.92 -22.39 12.03
CA ASN A 330 -0.93 -21.08 11.37
C ASN A 330 -2.15 -20.92 10.45
N LEU A 331 -2.51 -21.95 9.66
CA LEU A 331 -3.76 -21.98 8.90
C LEU A 331 -4.99 -21.84 9.81
N GLY A 332 -5.02 -22.60 10.90
CA GLY A 332 -6.11 -22.50 11.89
C GLY A 332 -6.29 -21.07 12.40
N ARG A 333 -5.18 -20.37 12.69
CA ARG A 333 -5.21 -18.96 13.10
C ARG A 333 -5.69 -18.04 11.96
N ILE A 334 -5.12 -18.16 10.76
CA ILE A 334 -5.47 -17.33 9.59
C ILE A 334 -6.98 -17.42 9.28
N TYR A 335 -7.55 -18.63 9.23
CA TYR A 335 -8.98 -18.81 9.01
C TYR A 335 -9.86 -18.37 10.19
N TYR A 336 -9.35 -18.34 11.42
CA TYR A 336 -10.10 -17.94 12.61
C TYR A 336 -10.12 -16.42 12.83
N GLU A 337 -9.00 -15.75 12.56
CA GLU A 337 -8.89 -14.29 12.66
C GLU A 337 -9.53 -13.63 11.44
N GLY A 338 -9.37 -14.22 10.25
CA GLY A 338 -9.65 -13.56 8.97
C GLY A 338 -8.49 -12.64 8.58
N GLN A 339 -8.33 -12.41 7.28
CA GLN A 339 -7.37 -11.45 6.73
C GLN A 339 -7.98 -10.78 5.50
N ARG A 340 -7.39 -9.69 5.03
CA ARG A 340 -7.79 -8.99 3.81
C ARG A 340 -7.90 -9.97 2.63
N GLY A 341 -9.06 -9.99 1.97
CA GLY A 341 -9.37 -10.94 0.89
C GLY A 341 -9.74 -12.36 1.32
N LEU A 342 -9.62 -12.69 2.62
CA LEU A 342 -9.94 -13.99 3.19
C LEU A 342 -11.04 -13.88 4.25
N GLU A 343 -12.27 -14.20 3.84
CA GLU A 343 -13.42 -14.36 4.73
C GLU A 343 -13.14 -15.35 5.88
N ARG A 344 -13.49 -14.94 7.11
CA ARG A 344 -13.29 -15.74 8.32
C ARG A 344 -14.07 -17.06 8.28
N ASN A 345 -13.37 -18.19 8.31
CA ASN A 345 -13.94 -19.54 8.29
C ASN A 345 -13.66 -20.31 9.59
N VAL A 346 -14.53 -20.13 10.58
CA VAL A 346 -14.38 -20.71 11.93
C VAL A 346 -14.44 -22.24 11.92
N ASP A 347 -15.28 -22.84 11.07
CA ASP A 347 -15.41 -24.30 10.98
C ASP A 347 -14.14 -24.96 10.43
N LEU A 348 -13.53 -24.36 9.41
CA LEU A 348 -12.26 -24.82 8.85
C LEU A 348 -11.10 -24.59 9.83
N ALA A 349 -11.05 -23.42 10.48
CA ALA A 349 -10.09 -23.15 11.54
C ALA A 349 -10.13 -24.20 12.66
N ARG A 350 -11.34 -24.54 13.14
CA ARG A 350 -11.54 -25.58 14.15
C ARG A 350 -11.02 -26.95 13.68
N ARG A 351 -11.20 -27.31 12.40
CA ARG A 351 -10.64 -28.56 11.84
C ARG A 351 -9.12 -28.57 11.95
N TYR A 352 -8.43 -27.51 11.53
CA TYR A 352 -6.97 -27.42 11.63
C TYR A 352 -6.47 -27.45 13.09
N PHE A 353 -7.11 -26.73 14.01
CA PHE A 353 -6.75 -26.82 15.44
C PHE A 353 -7.00 -28.22 16.02
N LEU A 354 -8.07 -28.92 15.63
CA LEU A 354 -8.31 -30.31 16.02
C LEU A 354 -7.24 -31.25 15.45
N THR A 355 -6.78 -31.04 14.21
CA THR A 355 -5.66 -31.78 13.63
C THR A 355 -4.38 -31.59 14.46
N VAL A 356 -4.03 -30.37 14.87
CA VAL A 356 -2.86 -30.13 15.73
C VAL A 356 -3.02 -30.79 17.11
N THR A 357 -4.16 -30.58 17.78
CA THR A 357 -4.38 -31.14 19.13
C THR A 357 -4.45 -32.66 19.14
N SER A 358 -4.96 -33.30 18.07
CA SER A 358 -4.99 -34.77 17.92
C SER A 358 -3.62 -35.43 17.79
N LYS A 359 -2.62 -34.69 17.27
CA LYS A 359 -1.21 -35.16 17.21
C LYS A 359 -0.58 -35.27 18.61
N TYR A 360 -1.09 -34.53 19.60
CA TYR A 360 -0.57 -34.50 20.97
C TYR A 360 -1.44 -35.22 22.00
N TRP A 361 -2.78 -35.09 21.94
CA TRP A 361 -3.71 -35.79 22.84
C TRP A 361 -4.47 -36.90 22.09
N ARG A 362 -4.42 -38.13 22.61
CA ARG A 362 -5.17 -39.28 22.07
C ARG A 362 -6.67 -39.04 22.19
N LEU A 363 -7.42 -39.11 21.07
CA LEU A 363 -8.87 -38.86 21.03
C LEU A 363 -9.69 -39.74 21.99
N LYS A 364 -9.27 -40.99 22.25
CA LYS A 364 -10.01 -41.94 23.09
C LYS A 364 -9.91 -41.62 24.59
N ASP A 365 -8.71 -41.32 25.07
CA ASP A 365 -8.42 -41.22 26.52
C ASP A 365 -8.07 -39.80 26.99
N GLY A 366 -7.87 -38.86 26.07
CA GLY A 366 -7.44 -37.48 26.37
C GLY A 366 -6.03 -37.36 26.96
N ARG A 367 -5.26 -38.45 27.04
CA ARG A 367 -3.88 -38.50 27.51
C ARG A 367 -2.91 -37.97 26.44
N ALA A 368 -1.83 -37.34 26.88
CA ALA A 368 -0.73 -36.96 26.00
C ALA A 368 -0.10 -38.20 25.35
N VAL A 369 0.43 -38.04 24.14
CA VAL A 369 1.19 -39.07 23.43
C VAL A 369 2.58 -39.23 24.04
N ASP A 370 2.98 -40.48 24.24
CA ASP A 370 4.33 -40.84 24.70
C ASP A 370 5.36 -40.42 23.63
N GLN A 371 6.36 -39.62 24.01
CA GLN A 371 7.39 -39.03 23.10
C GLN A 371 6.82 -38.15 21.95
N PRO A 372 6.28 -36.96 22.25
CA PRO A 372 5.83 -36.00 21.23
C PRO A 372 7.01 -35.43 20.42
N LYS A 373 6.75 -34.95 19.19
CA LYS A 373 7.73 -34.15 18.43
C LYS A 373 8.11 -32.88 19.22
N PRO A 374 9.37 -32.41 19.20
CA PRO A 374 9.77 -31.18 19.88
C PRO A 374 8.88 -29.98 19.50
N GLY A 375 8.45 -29.21 20.50
CA GLY A 375 7.57 -28.05 20.36
C GLY A 375 6.10 -28.35 20.04
N LEU A 376 5.71 -29.60 19.75
CA LEU A 376 4.32 -29.96 19.45
C LEU A 376 3.38 -29.64 20.62
N ASP A 377 3.85 -29.76 21.85
CA ASP A 377 3.13 -29.43 23.08
C ASP A 377 2.80 -27.92 23.18
N LYS A 378 3.73 -27.05 22.79
CA LYS A 378 3.56 -25.59 22.72
C LYS A 378 2.54 -25.17 21.64
N TYR A 379 2.51 -25.84 20.49
CA TYR A 379 1.50 -25.57 19.45
C TYR A 379 0.14 -26.22 19.76
N ALA A 380 0.13 -27.39 20.41
CA ALA A 380 -1.09 -28.06 20.85
C ALA A 380 -1.78 -27.29 21.99
N SER A 381 -1.03 -26.71 22.93
CA SER A 381 -1.58 -25.85 23.99
C SER A 381 -2.16 -24.55 23.45
N LYS A 382 -1.49 -23.86 22.52
CA LYS A 382 -2.05 -22.72 21.80
C LYS A 382 -3.34 -23.09 21.03
N ALA A 383 -3.31 -24.19 20.28
CA ALA A 383 -4.50 -24.69 19.56
C ALA A 383 -5.66 -25.06 20.53
N ALA A 384 -5.35 -25.60 21.70
CA ALA A 384 -6.34 -25.83 22.77
C ALA A 384 -6.91 -24.51 23.30
N GLY A 385 -6.12 -23.44 23.41
CA GLY A 385 -6.57 -22.10 23.74
C GLY A 385 -7.54 -21.51 22.71
N TYR A 386 -7.35 -21.75 21.41
CA TYR A 386 -8.31 -21.36 20.37
C TYR A 386 -9.59 -22.20 20.42
N ILE A 387 -9.48 -23.52 20.59
CA ILE A 387 -10.66 -24.39 20.74
C ILE A 387 -11.47 -24.00 21.99
N GLY A 388 -10.80 -23.74 23.12
CA GLY A 388 -11.44 -23.26 24.35
C GLY A 388 -12.17 -21.92 24.14
N ARG A 389 -11.54 -20.99 23.39
CA ARG A 389 -12.15 -19.71 23.00
C ARG A 389 -13.39 -19.90 22.10
N MET A 390 -13.36 -20.81 21.13
CA MET A 390 -14.52 -21.17 20.30
C MET A 390 -15.69 -21.68 21.15
N TRP A 391 -15.44 -22.59 22.10
CA TRP A 391 -16.47 -23.09 23.03
C TRP A 391 -17.01 -22.03 23.99
N LEU A 392 -16.15 -21.12 24.47
CA LEU A 392 -16.51 -20.00 25.33
C LEU A 392 -17.42 -18.99 24.61
N ARG A 393 -17.17 -18.75 23.32
CA ARG A 393 -17.87 -17.74 22.51
C ARG A 393 -19.08 -18.29 21.74
N GLY A 394 -19.12 -19.59 21.47
CA GLY A 394 -20.12 -20.20 20.59
C GLY A 394 -19.84 -19.98 19.11
N GLU A 395 -18.57 -19.82 18.72
CA GLU A 395 -18.16 -19.58 17.34
C GLU A 395 -17.88 -20.92 16.64
N GLY A 396 -18.67 -21.26 15.61
CA GLY A 396 -18.63 -22.56 14.91
C GLY A 396 -19.13 -23.76 15.74
N VAL A 397 -19.38 -23.58 17.04
CA VAL A 397 -19.90 -24.59 17.98
C VAL A 397 -21.02 -23.99 18.82
N LYS A 398 -21.95 -24.82 19.33
CA LYS A 398 -22.85 -24.36 20.38
C LYS A 398 -22.04 -24.03 21.64
N GLN A 399 -22.26 -22.87 22.23
CA GLN A 399 -21.56 -22.41 23.43
C GLN A 399 -21.65 -23.43 24.57
N ASP A 400 -20.50 -23.79 25.16
CA ASP A 400 -20.39 -24.72 26.29
C ASP A 400 -19.18 -24.39 27.17
N PHE A 401 -19.45 -23.77 28.31
CA PHE A 401 -18.45 -23.37 29.29
C PHE A 401 -17.71 -24.56 29.92
N LYS A 402 -18.32 -25.75 30.05
CA LYS A 402 -17.65 -26.92 30.64
C LYS A 402 -16.60 -27.49 29.69
N ASN A 403 -16.89 -27.51 28.40
CA ASN A 403 -15.92 -27.91 27.39
C ASN A 403 -14.85 -26.81 27.19
N ALA A 404 -15.21 -25.52 27.24
CA ALA A 404 -14.24 -24.44 27.27
C ALA A 404 -13.22 -24.59 28.42
N GLN A 405 -13.71 -24.80 29.66
CA GLN A 405 -12.87 -25.04 30.84
C GLN A 405 -11.85 -26.18 30.61
N ARG A 406 -12.32 -27.34 30.13
CA ARG A 406 -11.47 -28.52 29.86
C ARG A 406 -10.37 -28.27 28.83
N TRP A 407 -10.64 -27.44 27.82
CA TRP A 407 -9.64 -27.08 26.80
C TRP A 407 -8.65 -26.04 27.34
N PHE A 408 -9.11 -25.05 28.11
CA PHE A 408 -8.20 -24.11 28.79
C PHE A 408 -7.31 -24.82 29.83
N GLU A 409 -7.83 -25.77 30.61
CA GLU A 409 -7.04 -26.62 31.53
C GLU A 409 -5.95 -27.44 30.80
N ARG A 410 -6.15 -27.78 29.52
CA ARG A 410 -5.11 -28.41 28.68
C ARG A 410 -4.05 -27.42 28.23
N GLY A 411 -4.43 -26.20 27.85
CA GLY A 411 -3.48 -25.15 27.46
C GLY A 411 -2.62 -24.66 28.63
N ILE A 412 -3.24 -24.43 29.79
CA ILE A 412 -2.58 -23.94 31.02
C ILE A 412 -1.45 -24.87 31.49
N LYS A 413 -1.55 -26.19 31.26
CA LYS A 413 -0.48 -27.16 31.60
C LYS A 413 0.85 -26.89 30.92
N HIS A 414 0.85 -26.21 29.77
CA HIS A 414 2.05 -25.79 29.03
C HIS A 414 2.17 -24.26 28.98
N GLY A 415 1.50 -23.54 29.89
CA GLY A 415 1.62 -22.10 30.06
C GLY A 415 0.85 -21.22 29.08
N ASP A 416 -0.04 -21.75 28.21
CA ASP A 416 -0.68 -20.95 27.15
C ASP A 416 -1.43 -19.71 27.69
N ALA A 417 -0.97 -18.51 27.30
CA ALA A 417 -1.51 -17.23 27.73
C ALA A 417 -2.99 -17.03 27.36
N GLN A 418 -3.43 -17.48 26.18
CA GLN A 418 -4.83 -17.36 25.77
C GLN A 418 -5.75 -18.22 26.65
N SER A 419 -5.30 -19.40 27.06
CA SER A 419 -6.01 -20.28 27.98
C SER A 419 -6.05 -19.74 29.40
N GLN A 420 -4.95 -19.15 29.89
CA GLN A 420 -4.92 -18.46 31.17
C GLN A 420 -5.89 -17.28 31.18
N TRP A 421 -5.83 -16.40 30.18
CA TRP A 421 -6.77 -15.29 30.04
C TRP A 421 -8.23 -15.77 29.95
N GLY A 422 -8.51 -16.80 29.14
CA GLY A 422 -9.84 -17.39 29.02
C GLY A 422 -10.39 -17.91 30.35
N MET A 423 -9.54 -18.58 31.14
CA MET A 423 -9.87 -19.01 32.50
C MET A 423 -10.10 -17.82 33.45
N GLY A 424 -9.32 -16.74 33.32
CA GLY A 424 -9.54 -15.49 34.04
C GLY A 424 -10.90 -14.86 33.74
N VAL A 425 -11.27 -14.75 32.46
CA VAL A 425 -12.60 -14.26 32.01
C VAL A 425 -13.73 -15.13 32.59
N MET A 426 -13.59 -16.45 32.57
CA MET A 426 -14.59 -17.36 33.14
C MET A 426 -14.76 -17.19 34.65
N ASN A 427 -13.66 -16.99 35.39
CA ASN A 427 -13.68 -16.71 36.84
C ASN A 427 -14.24 -15.31 37.16
N LEU A 428 -13.99 -14.31 36.31
CA LEU A 428 -14.45 -12.93 36.54
C LEU A 428 -15.97 -12.78 36.30
N HIS A 429 -16.48 -13.38 35.23
CA HIS A 429 -17.89 -13.27 34.79
C HIS A 429 -18.78 -14.46 35.19
N ALA A 430 -18.26 -15.39 36.01
CA ALA A 430 -18.97 -16.59 36.48
C ALA A 430 -19.49 -17.51 35.35
N LEU A 431 -18.74 -17.63 34.26
CA LEU A 431 -19.13 -18.41 33.08
C LEU A 431 -18.85 -19.91 33.33
N GLY A 432 -19.89 -20.65 33.71
CA GLY A 432 -19.79 -22.08 34.03
C GLY A 432 -19.14 -22.42 35.38
N MET A 433 -18.67 -21.41 36.12
CA MET A 433 -18.00 -21.55 37.42
C MET A 433 -18.36 -20.40 38.38
N LYS A 434 -18.03 -20.51 39.68
CA LYS A 434 -18.32 -19.45 40.66
C LYS A 434 -17.39 -18.25 40.46
N LYS A 435 -17.90 -17.03 40.63
CA LYS A 435 -17.10 -15.80 40.54
C LYS A 435 -15.94 -15.82 41.54
N ASN A 436 -14.71 -15.60 41.07
CA ASN A 436 -13.53 -15.44 41.92
C ASN A 436 -12.54 -14.43 41.29
N VAL A 437 -12.60 -13.18 41.75
CA VAL A 437 -11.80 -12.08 41.19
C VAL A 437 -10.31 -12.24 41.49
N ALA A 438 -9.94 -12.73 42.69
CA ALA A 438 -8.54 -12.92 43.06
C ALA A 438 -7.87 -14.02 42.21
N LEU A 439 -8.57 -15.11 41.94
CA LEU A 439 -8.09 -16.16 41.05
C LEU A 439 -8.04 -15.69 39.59
N ALA A 440 -9.02 -14.89 39.15
CA ALA A 440 -9.00 -14.26 37.82
C ALA A 440 -7.77 -13.34 37.64
N ALA A 441 -7.49 -12.48 38.61
CA ALA A 441 -6.31 -11.61 38.59
C ALA A 441 -4.99 -12.39 38.54
N GLY A 442 -4.90 -13.53 39.25
CA GLY A 442 -3.75 -14.43 39.17
C GLY A 442 -3.54 -15.01 37.76
N TYR A 443 -4.62 -15.45 37.09
CA TYR A 443 -4.55 -15.92 35.71
C TYR A 443 -4.25 -14.80 34.71
N PHE A 444 -4.81 -13.61 34.89
CA PHE A 444 -4.50 -12.46 34.03
C PHE A 444 -3.04 -12.02 34.19
N ARG A 445 -2.46 -12.07 35.39
CA ARG A 445 -1.03 -11.80 35.60
C ARG A 445 -0.16 -12.79 34.80
N ALA A 446 -0.38 -14.09 34.95
CA ALA A 446 0.38 -15.11 34.21
C ALA A 446 0.29 -14.97 32.68
N ALA A 447 -0.81 -14.43 32.14
CA ALA A 447 -0.96 -14.13 30.72
C ALA A 447 -0.34 -12.77 30.33
N ALA A 448 -0.40 -11.76 31.20
CA ALA A 448 0.22 -10.46 31.03
C ALA A 448 1.76 -10.53 31.06
N ASP A 449 2.33 -11.44 31.86
CA ASP A 449 3.75 -11.77 31.91
C ASP A 449 4.26 -12.45 30.61
N GLN A 450 3.35 -12.77 29.68
CA GLN A 450 3.63 -13.29 28.33
C GLN A 450 3.18 -12.30 27.23
N ASP A 451 3.09 -11.01 27.56
CA ASP A 451 2.66 -9.93 26.68
C ASP A 451 1.27 -10.13 26.02
N PHE A 452 0.35 -10.82 26.69
CA PHE A 452 -1.00 -10.99 26.18
C PHE A 452 -1.86 -9.74 26.39
N ASN A 453 -1.95 -8.91 25.35
CA ASN A 453 -2.62 -7.60 25.33
C ASN A 453 -3.99 -7.54 26.03
N ALA A 454 -4.85 -8.56 25.85
CA ALA A 454 -6.18 -8.58 26.47
C ALA A 454 -6.15 -8.92 27.97
N ALA A 455 -5.05 -9.50 28.48
CA ALA A 455 -4.80 -9.67 29.91
C ALA A 455 -4.26 -8.38 30.55
N HIS A 456 -3.41 -7.62 29.86
CA HIS A 456 -3.02 -6.26 30.30
C HIS A 456 -4.26 -5.37 30.50
N VAL A 457 -5.20 -5.36 29.53
CA VAL A 457 -6.49 -4.64 29.68
C VAL A 457 -7.29 -5.12 30.89
N ALA A 458 -7.43 -6.43 31.07
CA ALA A 458 -8.20 -6.99 32.17
C ALA A 458 -7.58 -6.63 33.54
N LEU A 459 -6.25 -6.65 33.68
CA LEU A 459 -5.56 -6.17 34.88
C LEU A 459 -5.72 -4.67 35.08
N GLY A 460 -5.53 -3.88 34.02
CA GLY A 460 -5.68 -2.43 34.07
C GLY A 460 -7.07 -2.02 34.54
N ALA A 461 -8.12 -2.68 34.04
CA ALA A 461 -9.49 -2.49 34.49
C ALA A 461 -9.70 -2.90 35.96
N LEU A 462 -9.14 -4.04 36.40
CA LEU A 462 -9.23 -4.48 37.80
C LEU A 462 -8.51 -3.54 38.78
N HIS A 463 -7.41 -2.90 38.37
CA HIS A 463 -6.73 -1.87 39.18
C HIS A 463 -7.49 -0.53 39.13
N LEU A 464 -8.02 -0.14 37.98
CA LEU A 464 -8.86 1.06 37.83
C LEU A 464 -10.12 0.98 38.72
N ASP A 465 -10.77 -0.20 38.81
CA ASP A 465 -11.92 -0.46 39.67
C ASP A 465 -11.59 -0.36 41.19
N GLN A 466 -10.33 -0.58 41.59
CA GLN A 466 -9.87 -0.40 42.98
C GLN A 466 -9.62 1.08 43.32
N GLY A 467 -9.18 1.88 42.32
CA GLY A 467 -9.18 3.33 42.39
C GLY A 467 -8.16 3.99 43.34
N SER A 468 -7.23 3.24 43.94
CA SER A 468 -6.18 3.85 44.77
C SER A 468 -5.17 4.63 43.92
N PRO A 469 -4.48 5.67 44.45
CA PRO A 469 -3.49 6.42 43.68
C PRO A 469 -2.30 5.61 43.17
N GLU A 470 -2.01 4.47 43.79
CA GLU A 470 -0.99 3.51 43.35
C GLU A 470 -1.55 2.60 42.26
N ASP A 471 -2.77 2.07 42.44
CA ASP A 471 -3.47 1.28 41.42
C ASP A 471 -3.68 2.05 40.12
N LEU A 472 -3.98 3.36 40.18
CA LEU A 472 -4.11 4.20 38.98
C LEU A 472 -2.80 4.28 38.17
N LYS A 473 -1.62 4.22 38.81
CA LYS A 473 -0.33 4.17 38.12
C LYS A 473 -0.11 2.81 37.46
N VAL A 474 -0.45 1.73 38.17
CA VAL A 474 -0.37 0.36 37.66
C VAL A 474 -1.33 0.15 36.48
N ALA A 475 -2.56 0.66 36.57
CA ALA A 475 -3.55 0.63 35.50
C ALA A 475 -3.07 1.39 34.25
N ASN A 476 -2.56 2.62 34.43
CA ASN A 476 -1.93 3.38 33.34
C ASN A 476 -0.83 2.58 32.62
N HIS A 477 0.08 1.95 33.37
CA HIS A 477 1.18 1.17 32.79
C HIS A 477 0.67 -0.03 31.96
N TYR A 478 -0.29 -0.79 32.48
CA TYR A 478 -0.89 -1.90 31.73
C TYR A 478 -1.67 -1.43 30.50
N PHE A 479 -2.40 -0.31 30.57
CA PHE A 479 -3.07 0.23 29.40
C PHE A 479 -2.08 0.76 28.36
N GLU A 480 -0.99 1.42 28.76
CA GLU A 480 0.06 1.87 27.83
C GLU A 480 0.71 0.69 27.10
N ALA A 481 1.03 -0.40 27.82
CA ALA A 481 1.52 -1.64 27.22
C ALA A 481 0.53 -2.20 26.19
N ALA A 482 -0.76 -2.30 26.54
CA ALA A 482 -1.79 -2.77 25.63
C ALA A 482 -2.04 -1.83 24.42
N VAL A 483 -1.85 -0.51 24.58
CA VAL A 483 -1.98 0.47 23.49
C VAL A 483 -0.82 0.41 22.50
N ARG A 484 0.41 0.06 22.92
CA ARG A 484 1.54 -0.18 22.00
C ARG A 484 1.21 -1.28 20.98
N TRP A 485 0.54 -2.33 21.43
CA TRP A 485 0.03 -3.42 20.58
C TRP A 485 -1.34 -3.12 19.95
N GLY A 486 -1.80 -1.88 20.02
CA GLY A 486 -3.06 -1.46 19.41
C GLY A 486 -4.29 -2.18 19.98
N ASN A 487 -4.40 -2.41 21.29
CA ASN A 487 -5.65 -2.91 21.86
C ASN A 487 -6.74 -1.81 21.88
N PHE A 488 -7.91 -2.12 21.32
CA PHE A 488 -9.07 -1.24 21.19
C PHE A 488 -9.63 -0.76 22.55
N GLU A 489 -9.85 -1.67 23.50
CA GLU A 489 -10.38 -1.30 24.82
C GLU A 489 -9.37 -0.49 25.63
N ALA A 490 -8.07 -0.77 25.50
CA ALA A 490 -7.01 -0.01 26.17
C ALA A 490 -7.01 1.46 25.73
N GLN A 491 -7.16 1.72 24.42
CA GLN A 491 -7.25 3.08 23.88
C GLN A 491 -8.44 3.83 24.48
N TYR A 492 -9.60 3.16 24.64
CA TYR A 492 -10.77 3.76 25.29
C TYR A 492 -10.52 4.09 26.78
N TYR A 493 -9.92 3.18 27.55
CA TYR A 493 -9.63 3.45 28.97
C TYR A 493 -8.64 4.62 29.15
N ILE A 494 -7.57 4.69 28.34
CA ILE A 494 -6.66 5.86 28.37
C ILE A 494 -7.40 7.13 27.95
N ALA A 495 -8.31 7.08 26.97
CA ALA A 495 -9.12 8.24 26.57
C ALA A 495 -9.97 8.76 27.73
N GLU A 496 -10.72 7.89 28.42
CA GLU A 496 -11.53 8.26 29.60
C GLU A 496 -10.66 8.83 30.74
N MET A 497 -9.57 8.15 31.09
CA MET A 497 -8.63 8.61 32.13
C MET A 497 -8.07 10.00 31.80
N THR A 498 -7.67 10.21 30.54
CA THR A 498 -7.11 11.48 30.04
C THR A 498 -8.18 12.58 29.89
N HIS A 499 -9.43 12.24 29.60
CA HIS A 499 -10.52 13.20 29.45
C HIS A 499 -10.98 13.77 30.80
N TYR A 500 -11.06 12.93 31.83
CA TYR A 500 -11.45 13.33 33.18
C TYR A 500 -10.28 13.79 34.06
N GLY A 501 -9.03 13.41 33.73
CA GLY A 501 -7.86 13.68 34.56
C GLY A 501 -7.67 12.66 35.70
N VAL A 502 -8.07 11.40 35.49
CA VAL A 502 -7.95 10.32 36.48
C VAL A 502 -6.62 9.62 36.29
N GLY A 503 -5.67 9.85 37.20
CA GLY A 503 -4.33 9.25 37.15
C GLY A 503 -3.41 9.80 36.04
N ARG A 504 -3.86 10.80 35.26
CA ARG A 504 -3.09 11.55 34.25
C ARG A 504 -3.54 13.00 34.21
N ASP A 505 -2.72 13.90 33.68
CA ASP A 505 -3.15 15.27 33.41
C ASP A 505 -4.17 15.35 32.27
N LYS A 506 -5.17 16.21 32.44
CA LYS A 506 -6.26 16.37 31.47
C LYS A 506 -5.75 16.98 30.16
N THR A 507 -5.64 16.18 29.11
CA THR A 507 -5.15 16.61 27.79
C THR A 507 -6.16 16.33 26.68
N CYS A 508 -6.88 17.38 26.29
CA CYS A 508 -7.99 17.35 25.34
C CYS A 508 -7.63 16.71 23.97
N ASN A 509 -6.47 17.07 23.40
CA ASN A 509 -6.01 16.55 22.11
C ASN A 509 -5.69 15.05 22.17
N LEU A 510 -5.07 14.58 23.25
CA LEU A 510 -4.69 13.17 23.42
C LEU A 510 -5.92 12.28 23.67
N ALA A 511 -6.86 12.75 24.49
CA ALA A 511 -8.14 12.06 24.64
C ALA A 511 -8.90 11.98 23.30
N MET A 512 -8.94 13.09 22.54
CA MET A 512 -9.55 13.14 21.20
C MET A 512 -8.94 12.13 20.22
N THR A 513 -7.60 12.00 20.15
CA THR A 513 -6.94 11.06 19.23
C THR A 513 -7.22 9.61 19.61
N TYR A 514 -7.26 9.26 20.90
CA TYR A 514 -7.65 7.92 21.33
C TYR A 514 -9.13 7.63 21.05
N TYR A 515 -10.06 8.54 21.36
CA TYR A 515 -11.48 8.34 20.99
C TYR A 515 -11.67 8.24 19.47
N LYS A 516 -10.93 9.00 18.65
CA LYS A 516 -10.92 8.85 17.18
C LYS A 516 -10.49 7.44 16.78
N SER A 517 -9.39 6.93 17.34
CA SER A 517 -8.90 5.58 17.02
C SER A 517 -9.88 4.47 17.44
N VAL A 518 -10.59 4.65 18.56
CA VAL A 518 -11.67 3.73 18.99
C VAL A 518 -12.88 3.83 18.05
N ALA A 519 -13.31 5.04 17.70
CA ALA A 519 -14.42 5.24 16.74
C ALA A 519 -14.11 4.63 15.37
N GLU A 520 -12.90 4.87 14.83
CA GLU A 520 -12.49 4.39 13.51
C GLU A 520 -12.44 2.86 13.41
N ARG A 521 -12.17 2.14 14.51
CA ARG A 521 -11.96 0.69 14.52
C ARG A 521 -13.23 -0.14 14.73
N ALA A 522 -14.35 0.49 15.09
CA ALA A 522 -15.66 -0.15 15.06
C ALA A 522 -16.30 0.02 13.67
N GLU A 523 -15.55 -0.35 12.63
CA GLU A 523 -15.92 -0.11 11.22
C GLU A 523 -17.35 -0.57 10.88
N PRO A 524 -17.83 -1.77 11.29
CA PRO A 524 -19.19 -2.23 10.97
C PRO A 524 -20.33 -1.42 11.61
N LEU A 525 -20.04 -0.56 12.61
CA LEU A 525 -21.01 0.32 13.25
C LEU A 525 -21.04 1.72 12.61
N VAL A 526 -19.93 2.16 12.04
CA VAL A 526 -19.73 3.58 11.67
C VAL A 526 -19.62 3.77 10.14
N SER A 527 -19.24 2.73 9.39
CA SER A 527 -18.80 2.85 7.99
C SER A 527 -19.13 1.61 7.15
N SER A 528 -19.36 1.82 5.84
CA SER A 528 -19.61 0.76 4.84
C SER A 528 -18.33 0.31 4.11
N TRP A 529 -17.22 0.07 4.85
CA TRP A 529 -15.94 -0.34 4.25
C TRP A 529 -16.04 -1.67 3.50
N THR A 530 -16.79 -2.63 4.05
CA THR A 530 -17.04 -3.93 3.43
C THR A 530 -17.68 -3.80 2.05
N GLU A 531 -18.70 -2.95 1.94
CA GLU A 531 -19.46 -2.69 0.71
C GLU A 531 -18.63 -1.89 -0.29
N ALA A 532 -17.87 -0.88 0.18
CA ALA A 532 -16.98 -0.08 -0.65
C ALA A 532 -15.88 -0.91 -1.32
N ASN A 533 -15.24 -1.80 -0.55
CA ASN A 533 -14.18 -2.70 -1.02
C ASN A 533 -14.77 -3.71 -2.03
N GLN A 534 -15.91 -4.32 -1.72
CA GLN A 534 -16.59 -5.25 -2.64
C GLN A 534 -16.99 -4.57 -3.96
N ALA A 535 -17.57 -3.37 -3.91
CA ALA A 535 -17.91 -2.61 -5.11
C ALA A 535 -16.67 -2.24 -5.95
N TYR A 536 -15.54 -1.97 -5.29
CA TYR A 536 -14.27 -1.69 -5.98
C TYR A 536 -13.71 -2.94 -6.67
N ASP A 537 -13.68 -4.08 -5.96
CA ASP A 537 -13.21 -5.37 -6.49
C ASP A 537 -14.08 -5.87 -7.66
N ASP A 538 -15.40 -5.68 -7.57
CA ASP A 538 -16.35 -5.98 -8.64
C ASP A 538 -16.24 -5.02 -9.86
N GLY A 539 -15.52 -3.89 -9.69
CA GLY A 539 -15.27 -2.89 -10.73
C GLY A 539 -16.34 -1.81 -10.89
N ASP A 540 -17.33 -1.71 -9.98
CA ASP A 540 -18.24 -0.55 -9.91
C ASP A 540 -17.59 0.57 -9.10
N HIS A 541 -16.58 1.19 -9.72
CA HIS A 541 -15.83 2.31 -9.13
C HIS A 541 -16.73 3.52 -8.80
N ASP A 542 -17.88 3.66 -9.47
CA ASP A 542 -18.86 4.70 -9.15
C ASP A 542 -19.53 4.43 -7.79
N LEU A 543 -19.99 3.20 -7.54
CA LEU A 543 -20.56 2.80 -6.24
C LEU A 543 -19.49 2.88 -5.14
N ALA A 544 -18.31 2.31 -5.38
CA ALA A 544 -17.20 2.36 -4.43
C ALA A 544 -16.83 3.80 -4.04
N LEU A 545 -16.83 4.74 -5.00
CA LEU A 545 -16.63 6.16 -4.73
C LEU A 545 -17.69 6.74 -3.78
N LEU A 546 -18.97 6.37 -3.91
CA LEU A 546 -20.03 6.85 -3.01
C LEU A 546 -19.76 6.43 -1.55
N ASP A 547 -19.43 5.15 -1.34
CA ASP A 547 -19.15 4.62 0.00
C ASP A 547 -17.84 5.17 0.60
N TYR A 548 -16.76 5.23 -0.20
CA TYR A 548 -15.52 5.86 0.28
C TYR A 548 -15.72 7.36 0.57
N VAL A 549 -16.54 8.09 -0.19
CA VAL A 549 -16.86 9.50 0.11
C VAL A 549 -17.59 9.63 1.46
N MET A 550 -18.50 8.73 1.79
CA MET A 550 -19.17 8.70 3.10
C MET A 550 -18.17 8.50 4.24
N ALA A 551 -17.26 7.52 4.13
CA ALA A 551 -16.21 7.29 5.13
C ALA A 551 -15.18 8.44 5.18
N ALA A 552 -14.88 9.07 4.04
CA ALA A 552 -13.91 10.16 3.95
C ALA A 552 -14.40 11.45 4.64
N GLU A 553 -15.71 11.76 4.56
CA GLU A 553 -16.36 12.85 5.33
C GLU A 553 -16.56 12.50 6.82
N GLN A 554 -16.53 11.23 7.22
CA GLN A 554 -16.44 10.84 8.64
C GLN A 554 -15.04 11.08 9.22
N GLY A 555 -14.01 11.23 8.36
CA GLY A 555 -12.65 11.58 8.76
C GLY A 555 -11.61 10.47 8.57
N TYR A 556 -11.98 9.30 8.05
CA TYR A 556 -11.04 8.22 7.76
C TYR A 556 -9.99 8.67 6.73
N GLU A 557 -8.71 8.75 7.13
CA GLU A 557 -7.59 9.09 6.24
C GLU A 557 -7.52 8.16 5.03
N LYS A 558 -7.64 6.85 5.26
CA LYS A 558 -7.57 5.83 4.21
C LYS A 558 -8.67 6.01 3.16
N ALA A 559 -9.88 6.39 3.58
CA ALA A 559 -10.99 6.68 2.66
C ALA A 559 -10.73 7.97 1.86
N GLN A 560 -10.16 8.99 2.49
CA GLN A 560 -9.76 10.23 1.80
C GLN A 560 -8.71 9.94 0.72
N ASN A 561 -7.72 9.08 1.00
CA ASN A 561 -6.79 8.58 0.00
C ASN A 561 -7.52 7.82 -1.14
N ASN A 562 -8.39 6.86 -0.83
CA ASN A 562 -9.14 6.08 -1.83
C ASN A 562 -9.97 6.95 -2.77
N VAL A 563 -10.72 7.90 -2.24
CA VAL A 563 -11.49 8.86 -3.04
C VAL A 563 -10.58 9.66 -3.95
N ALA A 564 -9.48 10.19 -3.42
CA ALA A 564 -8.54 10.99 -4.21
C ALA A 564 -7.86 10.15 -5.31
N TYR A 565 -7.48 8.90 -5.02
CA TYR A 565 -6.86 7.96 -5.95
C TYR A 565 -7.79 7.53 -7.07
N ILE A 566 -9.06 7.22 -6.77
CA ILE A 566 -10.09 6.85 -7.75
C ILE A 566 -10.40 8.02 -8.70
N LEU A 567 -10.50 9.23 -8.16
CA LEU A 567 -10.74 10.45 -8.96
C LEU A 567 -9.50 10.87 -9.77
N ASP A 568 -8.27 10.59 -9.31
CA ASP A 568 -7.03 11.10 -9.93
C ASP A 568 -6.94 10.74 -11.44
N PRO A 569 -6.82 11.73 -12.34
CA PRO A 569 -6.55 11.47 -13.76
C PRO A 569 -5.09 11.04 -14.04
N THR A 570 -4.17 11.20 -13.09
CA THR A 570 -2.71 11.06 -13.30
C THR A 570 -2.08 9.75 -12.82
N GLN A 571 -2.85 8.65 -12.78
CA GLN A 571 -2.37 7.33 -12.33
C GLN A 571 -1.22 6.72 -13.18
N SER A 572 -0.93 7.23 -14.38
CA SER A 572 0.24 6.80 -15.16
C SER A 572 0.88 7.95 -15.95
N ALA A 573 2.18 8.17 -15.72
CA ALA A 573 2.96 9.26 -16.32
C ALA A 573 3.43 8.98 -17.76
N LEU A 574 3.29 7.75 -18.26
CA LEU A 574 3.65 7.37 -19.64
C LEU A 574 2.52 7.76 -20.61
N PRO A 575 2.69 8.76 -21.50
CA PRO A 575 1.69 9.11 -22.49
C PRO A 575 1.75 8.11 -23.66
N LEU A 576 1.19 6.91 -23.43
CA LEU A 576 0.96 5.95 -24.52
C LEU A 576 0.15 6.61 -25.66
N PRO A 577 0.45 6.33 -26.93
CA PRO A 577 -0.33 6.84 -28.05
C PRO A 577 -1.83 6.46 -27.93
N PRO A 578 -2.77 7.26 -28.44
CA PRO A 578 -4.21 6.99 -28.31
C PRO A 578 -4.64 5.59 -28.78
N GLY A 579 -3.98 5.02 -29.81
CA GLY A 579 -4.25 3.66 -30.29
C GLY A 579 -3.72 2.53 -29.39
N LEU A 580 -2.89 2.83 -28.39
CA LEU A 580 -2.36 1.90 -27.38
C LEU A 580 -3.00 2.13 -26.00
N LYS A 581 -3.59 3.30 -25.74
CA LYS A 581 -4.36 3.58 -24.51
C LYS A 581 -5.73 2.90 -24.56
N ARG A 582 -5.79 1.65 -24.11
CA ARG A 582 -7.05 0.95 -23.81
C ARG A 582 -7.53 1.29 -22.38
N GLN A 583 -7.76 2.58 -22.12
CA GLN A 583 -8.47 3.04 -20.92
C GLN A 583 -9.97 3.05 -21.21
N SER A 584 -10.77 2.47 -20.31
CA SER A 584 -12.22 2.71 -20.31
C SER A 584 -12.47 4.20 -20.03
N PRO A 585 -13.47 4.82 -20.67
CA PRO A 585 -13.86 6.18 -20.30
C PRO A 585 -14.33 6.17 -18.83
N LYS A 586 -13.70 6.99 -17.98
CA LYS A 586 -14.20 7.24 -16.61
C LYS A 586 -15.60 7.85 -16.71
N SER A 587 -16.52 7.45 -15.84
CA SER A 587 -17.85 8.07 -15.72
C SER A 587 -17.74 9.57 -15.42
N GLY A 588 -18.80 10.35 -15.64
CA GLY A 588 -18.82 11.77 -15.28
C GLY A 588 -18.59 12.00 -13.77
N LEU A 589 -19.08 11.09 -12.92
CA LEU A 589 -18.90 11.13 -11.47
C LEU A 589 -17.42 11.03 -11.07
N LEU A 590 -16.65 10.21 -11.79
CA LEU A 590 -15.23 9.98 -11.56
C LEU A 590 -14.31 11.10 -12.09
N GLN A 591 -14.85 12.10 -12.80
CA GLN A 591 -14.08 13.18 -13.44
C GLN A 591 -14.02 14.48 -12.60
N ASN A 592 -13.98 14.38 -11.27
CA ASN A 592 -13.95 15.54 -10.37
C ASN A 592 -12.56 15.83 -9.78
N ASN A 593 -11.70 16.47 -10.58
CA ASN A 593 -10.33 16.84 -10.21
C ASN A 593 -10.26 17.79 -8.99
N ALA A 594 -11.25 18.69 -8.83
CA ALA A 594 -11.28 19.62 -7.70
C ALA A 594 -11.63 18.93 -6.38
N LEU A 595 -12.48 17.89 -6.43
CA LEU A 595 -12.77 17.04 -5.29
C LEU A 595 -11.58 16.14 -4.94
N ALA A 596 -10.88 15.60 -5.95
CA ALA A 596 -9.65 14.83 -5.76
C ALA A 596 -8.58 15.64 -4.98
N LEU A 597 -8.34 16.89 -5.38
CA LEU A 597 -7.42 17.80 -4.68
C LEU A 597 -7.78 17.97 -3.20
N ILE A 598 -9.06 18.21 -2.90
CA ILE A 598 -9.54 18.39 -1.52
C ILE A 598 -9.28 17.15 -0.67
N TYR A 599 -9.46 15.96 -1.23
CA TYR A 599 -9.21 14.71 -0.52
C TYR A 599 -7.71 14.41 -0.37
N TRP A 600 -6.87 14.71 -1.38
CA TRP A 600 -5.41 14.71 -1.21
C TRP A 600 -4.98 15.66 -0.08
N THR A 601 -5.52 16.88 -0.01
CA THR A 601 -5.24 17.84 1.08
C THR A 601 -5.67 17.30 2.45
N ARG A 602 -6.86 16.69 2.57
CA ARG A 602 -7.35 16.14 3.84
C ARG A 602 -6.51 14.95 4.31
N SER A 603 -6.15 14.06 3.40
CA SER A 603 -5.24 12.93 3.64
C SER A 603 -3.84 13.42 4.08
N ALA A 604 -3.29 14.43 3.39
CA ALA A 604 -2.01 15.05 3.75
C ALA A 604 -2.02 15.73 5.13
N ILE A 605 -3.13 16.36 5.53
CA ILE A 605 -3.32 16.92 6.89
C ILE A 605 -3.30 15.82 7.96
N GLN A 606 -3.65 14.57 7.62
CA GLN A 606 -3.52 13.40 8.47
C GLN A 606 -2.17 12.68 8.33
N SER A 607 -1.14 13.41 7.89
CA SER A 607 0.25 12.94 7.75
C SER A 607 0.47 11.84 6.71
N ASN A 608 -0.41 11.70 5.71
CA ASN A 608 -0.12 10.87 4.54
C ASN A 608 0.89 11.58 3.62
N ILE A 609 2.09 11.00 3.50
CA ILE A 609 3.25 11.60 2.83
C ILE A 609 3.04 11.65 1.31
N ASP A 610 2.64 10.53 0.69
CA ASP A 610 2.40 10.47 -0.75
C ASP A 610 1.26 11.41 -1.18
N SER A 611 0.25 11.60 -0.30
CA SER A 611 -0.83 12.57 -0.51
C SER A 611 -0.34 14.03 -0.48
N LEU A 612 0.68 14.33 0.34
CA LEU A 612 1.31 15.65 0.38
C LEU A 612 2.10 15.93 -0.91
N VAL A 613 2.82 14.93 -1.44
CA VAL A 613 3.51 15.05 -2.74
C VAL A 613 2.50 15.21 -3.88
N LYS A 614 1.41 14.41 -3.91
CA LYS A 614 0.34 14.54 -4.93
C LYS A 614 -0.35 15.90 -4.87
N MET A 615 -0.59 16.44 -3.68
CA MET A 615 -1.10 17.81 -3.54
C MET A 615 -0.15 18.84 -4.18
N GLY A 616 1.16 18.64 -4.05
CA GLY A 616 2.18 19.42 -4.77
C GLY A 616 2.06 19.29 -6.29
N ASP A 617 1.94 18.07 -6.82
CA ASP A 617 1.78 17.81 -8.26
C ASP A 617 0.54 18.48 -8.84
N TYR A 618 -0.57 18.49 -8.08
CA TYR A 618 -1.81 19.16 -8.49
C TYR A 618 -1.63 20.68 -8.58
N TYR A 619 -0.98 21.31 -7.60
CA TYR A 619 -0.65 22.73 -7.65
C TYR A 619 0.35 23.09 -8.75
N LEU A 620 1.33 22.22 -9.02
CA LEU A 620 2.35 22.40 -10.05
C LEU A 620 1.75 22.38 -11.47
N ASN A 621 0.83 21.46 -11.71
CA ASN A 621 0.17 21.24 -13.00
C ASN A 621 -1.11 22.07 -13.20
N GLY A 622 -1.72 22.58 -12.12
CA GLY A 622 -3.02 23.26 -12.19
C GLY A 622 -4.20 22.29 -12.35
N ILE A 623 -4.16 21.14 -11.67
CA ILE A 623 -5.22 20.13 -11.71
C ILE A 623 -6.23 20.43 -10.60
N GLY A 624 -7.47 20.74 -10.98
CA GLY A 624 -8.56 21.05 -10.01
C GLY A 624 -8.43 22.42 -9.31
N THR A 625 -7.41 23.21 -9.64
CA THR A 625 -7.11 24.55 -9.12
C THR A 625 -6.28 25.31 -10.14
N ASP A 626 -6.25 26.64 -10.05
CA ASP A 626 -5.26 27.44 -10.78
C ASP A 626 -3.83 27.03 -10.40
N ARG A 627 -2.92 27.08 -11.37
CA ARG A 627 -1.51 26.69 -11.21
C ARG A 627 -0.81 27.59 -10.17
N ALA A 628 -0.35 26.98 -9.08
CA ALA A 628 0.19 27.67 -7.91
C ALA A 628 1.54 27.08 -7.50
N VAL A 629 2.59 27.40 -8.24
CA VAL A 629 3.92 26.77 -8.09
C VAL A 629 4.51 26.98 -6.70
N ASP A 630 4.31 28.15 -6.08
CA ASP A 630 4.79 28.45 -4.72
C ASP A 630 4.20 27.50 -3.65
N LYS A 631 2.95 27.06 -3.85
CA LYS A 631 2.32 26.05 -2.98
C LYS A 631 2.90 24.67 -3.25
N ALA A 632 3.22 24.34 -4.50
CA ALA A 632 3.87 23.07 -4.83
C ALA A 632 5.25 22.96 -4.16
N VAL A 633 6.05 24.04 -4.19
CA VAL A 633 7.31 24.14 -3.43
C VAL A 633 7.08 23.82 -1.95
N GLN A 634 6.13 24.49 -1.30
CA GLN A 634 5.81 24.26 0.12
C GLN A 634 5.38 22.81 0.41
N CYS A 635 4.66 22.16 -0.51
CA CYS A 635 4.27 20.75 -0.36
C CYS A 635 5.50 19.83 -0.43
N TYR A 636 6.36 20.01 -1.42
CA TYR A 636 7.55 19.17 -1.58
C TYR A 636 8.59 19.42 -0.48
N THR A 637 8.83 20.68 -0.07
CA THR A 637 9.74 20.96 1.06
C THR A 637 9.23 20.36 2.36
N GLY A 638 7.91 20.44 2.63
CA GLY A 638 7.31 19.76 3.78
C GLY A 638 7.46 18.23 3.70
N ALA A 639 7.30 17.63 2.52
CA ALA A 639 7.47 16.20 2.30
C ALA A 639 8.94 15.73 2.37
N SER A 640 9.91 16.59 2.03
CA SER A 640 11.34 16.27 2.18
C SER A 640 11.84 16.46 3.61
N GLU A 641 11.47 17.56 4.28
CA GLU A 641 12.01 17.93 5.60
C GLU A 641 11.41 17.09 6.74
N TYR A 642 10.08 16.91 6.77
CA TYR A 642 9.41 16.20 7.87
C TYR A 642 9.31 14.69 7.67
N PHE A 643 9.42 14.22 6.42
CA PHE A 643 9.03 12.86 6.05
C PHE A 643 10.03 12.13 5.13
N GLN A 644 11.12 12.79 4.71
CA GLN A 644 12.17 12.21 3.86
C GLN A 644 11.60 11.45 2.65
N SER A 645 10.67 12.05 1.91
CA SER A 645 10.16 11.45 0.67
C SER A 645 11.18 11.60 -0.47
N ALA A 646 11.70 10.48 -0.97
CA ALA A 646 12.61 10.45 -2.11
C ALA A 646 11.98 11.09 -3.38
N GLN A 647 10.68 10.87 -3.62
CA GLN A 647 9.95 11.51 -4.72
C GLN A 647 9.85 13.04 -4.55
N ALA A 648 9.67 13.54 -3.32
CA ALA A 648 9.66 14.98 -3.06
C ALA A 648 11.04 15.62 -3.25
N LEU A 649 12.10 14.96 -2.78
CA LEU A 649 13.50 15.38 -2.99
C LEU A 649 13.83 15.44 -4.49
N PHE A 650 13.46 14.40 -5.25
CA PHE A 650 13.63 14.37 -6.71
C PHE A 650 12.86 15.51 -7.41
N ASN A 651 11.61 15.77 -7.00
CA ASN A 651 10.81 16.87 -7.53
C ASN A 651 11.43 18.25 -7.23
N LEU A 652 11.98 18.46 -6.03
CA LEU A 652 12.72 19.69 -5.68
C LEU A 652 14.00 19.86 -6.51
N GLY A 653 14.76 18.78 -6.70
CA GLY A 653 15.92 18.75 -7.59
C GLY A 653 15.56 19.17 -9.01
N TRP A 654 14.46 18.65 -9.54
CA TRP A 654 13.91 19.03 -10.85
C TRP A 654 13.43 20.50 -10.91
N MET A 655 12.83 21.02 -9.84
CA MET A 655 12.42 22.44 -9.78
C MET A 655 13.61 23.38 -9.77
N HIS A 656 14.68 23.07 -9.02
CA HIS A 656 15.94 23.82 -9.04
C HIS A 656 16.71 23.68 -10.36
N GLU A 657 16.68 22.51 -11.01
CA GLU A 657 17.29 22.35 -12.35
C GLU A 657 16.63 23.27 -13.39
N ASN A 658 15.31 23.45 -13.32
CA ASN A 658 14.54 24.15 -14.35
C ASN A 658 14.15 25.59 -13.99
N GLY A 659 14.39 26.04 -12.75
CA GLY A 659 13.98 27.37 -12.28
C GLY A 659 12.45 27.52 -12.15
N VAL A 660 11.74 26.45 -11.78
CA VAL A 660 10.27 26.42 -11.72
C VAL A 660 9.82 26.76 -10.29
N GLY A 661 9.42 28.00 -10.05
CA GLY A 661 9.00 28.49 -8.71
C GLY A 661 10.15 28.70 -7.72
N LEU A 662 11.34 28.22 -8.05
CA LEU A 662 12.59 28.36 -7.30
C LEU A 662 13.65 28.97 -8.21
N ASN A 663 14.66 29.60 -7.61
CA ASN A 663 15.82 30.06 -8.38
C ASN A 663 16.56 28.86 -8.97
N GLN A 664 16.98 29.00 -10.23
CA GLN A 664 17.70 27.96 -10.95
C GLN A 664 19.11 27.79 -10.39
N ASP A 665 19.40 26.62 -9.84
CA ASP A 665 20.67 26.30 -9.19
C ASP A 665 21.02 24.82 -9.44
N PHE A 666 22.11 24.59 -10.18
CA PHE A 666 22.56 23.23 -10.50
C PHE A 666 23.29 22.54 -9.35
N HIS A 667 23.88 23.27 -8.40
CA HIS A 667 24.52 22.68 -7.23
C HIS A 667 23.46 22.18 -6.26
N LEU A 668 22.44 22.99 -5.99
CA LEU A 668 21.34 22.61 -5.12
C LEU A 668 20.46 21.53 -5.77
N ALA A 669 20.23 21.58 -7.08
CA ALA A 669 19.59 20.49 -7.81
C ALA A 669 20.35 19.16 -7.69
N LYS A 670 21.69 19.19 -7.87
CA LYS A 670 22.54 18.01 -7.68
C LYS A 670 22.41 17.46 -6.26
N ARG A 671 22.51 18.32 -5.24
CA ARG A 671 22.36 17.93 -3.83
C ARG A 671 21.03 17.23 -3.53
N TYR A 672 19.91 17.74 -4.05
CA TYR A 672 18.61 17.11 -3.87
C TYR A 672 18.47 15.77 -4.60
N TYR A 673 19.08 15.62 -5.79
CA TYR A 673 19.16 14.34 -6.48
C TYR A 673 20.04 13.33 -5.74
N ASP A 674 21.21 13.76 -5.24
CA ASP A 674 22.11 12.92 -4.42
C ASP A 674 21.38 12.47 -3.13
N GLN A 675 20.71 13.38 -2.42
CA GLN A 675 19.92 13.08 -1.20
C GLN A 675 18.71 12.16 -1.47
N ALA A 676 18.07 12.26 -2.65
CA ALA A 676 16.99 11.35 -3.03
C ALA A 676 17.48 9.90 -3.17
N LEU A 677 18.73 9.72 -3.62
CA LEU A 677 19.38 8.40 -3.71
C LEU A 677 19.82 7.87 -2.33
N GLU A 678 20.38 8.72 -1.46
CA GLU A 678 20.67 8.35 -0.06
C GLU A 678 19.42 7.91 0.71
N THR A 679 18.27 8.49 0.36
CA THR A 679 16.97 8.16 0.96
C THR A 679 16.36 6.86 0.41
N ASN A 680 16.63 6.53 -0.86
CA ASN A 680 16.05 5.39 -1.55
C ASN A 680 16.98 4.84 -2.64
N GLU A 681 17.51 3.64 -2.40
CA GLU A 681 18.39 2.91 -3.34
C GLU A 681 17.73 2.65 -4.70
N GLU A 682 16.41 2.43 -4.74
CA GLU A 682 15.66 2.18 -5.99
C GLU A 682 15.61 3.43 -6.89
N ALA A 683 15.87 4.62 -6.33
CA ALA A 683 16.00 5.86 -7.10
C ALA A 683 17.30 5.94 -7.93
N TYR A 684 18.22 4.97 -7.83
CA TYR A 684 19.52 4.98 -8.52
C TYR A 684 19.42 5.28 -10.02
N LEU A 685 18.59 4.55 -10.77
CA LEU A 685 18.46 4.76 -12.21
C LEU A 685 17.89 6.14 -12.59
N PRO A 686 16.74 6.60 -12.05
CA PRO A 686 16.21 7.93 -12.38
C PRO A 686 17.12 9.07 -11.89
N VAL A 687 17.78 8.94 -10.74
CA VAL A 687 18.74 9.92 -10.22
C VAL A 687 19.97 10.00 -11.12
N THR A 688 20.63 8.88 -11.44
CA THR A 688 21.85 8.87 -12.27
C THR A 688 21.59 9.44 -13.68
N LEU A 689 20.45 9.10 -14.30
CA LEU A 689 20.04 9.70 -15.58
C LEU A 689 19.79 11.21 -15.47
N SER A 690 19.20 11.67 -14.36
CA SER A 690 18.93 13.09 -14.10
C SER A 690 20.23 13.87 -13.83
N LEU A 691 21.17 13.29 -13.08
CA LEU A 691 22.51 13.82 -12.85
C LEU A 691 23.33 13.87 -14.15
N LEU A 692 23.24 12.85 -15.01
CA LEU A 692 23.88 12.85 -16.34
C LEU A 692 23.34 14.00 -17.22
N LYS A 693 22.01 14.15 -17.27
CA LYS A 693 21.33 15.26 -17.94
C LYS A 693 21.73 16.62 -17.36
N LEU A 694 21.79 16.75 -16.03
CA LEU A 694 22.20 17.96 -15.34
C LEU A 694 23.67 18.33 -15.65
N ARG A 695 24.59 17.36 -15.64
CA ARG A 695 25.98 17.53 -16.06
C ARG A 695 26.10 17.95 -17.53
N ALA A 696 25.32 17.35 -18.43
CA ALA A 696 25.28 17.74 -19.84
C ALA A 696 24.77 19.19 -20.04
N ARG A 697 23.71 19.59 -19.31
CA ARG A 697 23.21 20.99 -19.31
C ARG A 697 24.24 21.95 -18.72
N SER A 698 24.92 21.57 -17.64
CA SER A 698 26.01 22.34 -17.02
C SER A 698 27.18 22.55 -18.00
N ALA A 699 27.64 21.49 -18.66
CA ALA A 699 28.71 21.57 -19.66
C ALA A 699 28.32 22.46 -20.87
N TRP A 700 27.07 22.35 -21.35
CA TRP A 700 26.55 23.22 -22.40
C TRP A 700 26.46 24.69 -21.97
N ASN A 701 26.02 24.95 -20.73
CA ASN A 701 25.97 26.28 -20.14
C ASN A 701 27.37 26.91 -20.00
N THR A 702 28.38 26.12 -19.60
CA THR A 702 29.79 26.54 -19.62
C THR A 702 30.28 26.85 -21.03
N PHE A 703 30.00 25.98 -22.02
CA PHE A 703 30.41 26.17 -23.41
C PHE A 703 29.76 27.41 -24.07
N THR A 704 28.53 27.74 -23.67
CA THR A 704 27.76 28.88 -24.21
C THR A 704 27.90 30.17 -23.40
N ASN A 705 28.74 30.19 -22.35
CA ASN A 705 28.87 31.31 -21.41
C ASN A 705 27.51 31.79 -20.86
N GLY A 706 26.66 30.84 -20.46
CA GLY A 706 25.33 31.12 -19.90
C GLY A 706 25.40 31.79 -18.51
N ARG A 707 24.26 32.32 -18.07
CA ARG A 707 24.15 33.15 -16.85
C ARG A 707 24.03 32.36 -15.53
N ILE A 708 24.02 31.03 -15.60
CA ILE A 708 23.79 30.13 -14.46
C ILE A 708 25.15 29.61 -14.00
N ASN A 709 25.36 29.43 -12.70
CA ASN A 709 26.56 28.78 -12.19
C ASN A 709 26.56 27.30 -12.65
N SER A 710 27.57 26.91 -13.43
CA SER A 710 27.82 25.51 -13.74
C SER A 710 28.18 24.74 -12.46
N ILE A 711 27.88 23.43 -12.46
CA ILE A 711 28.42 22.52 -11.45
C ILE A 711 29.94 22.58 -11.54
N GLN A 712 30.53 23.19 -10.53
CA GLN A 712 31.95 23.06 -10.23
C GLN A 712 32.02 21.97 -9.16
N ASP A 713 32.85 20.96 -9.37
CA ASP A 713 33.23 20.12 -8.23
C ASP A 713 33.91 21.04 -7.20
N GLU A 714 33.65 20.83 -5.91
CA GLU A 714 34.44 21.51 -4.89
C GLU A 714 35.94 21.27 -5.19
N PRO A 715 36.82 22.27 -4.97
CA PRO A 715 38.24 22.07 -5.08
C PRO A 715 38.73 21.21 -3.91
N SER A 716 38.39 19.92 -3.97
CA SER A 716 39.15 18.87 -3.31
C SER A 716 40.61 19.12 -3.67
N LYS A 717 41.47 19.13 -2.65
CA LYS A 717 42.91 19.12 -2.88
C LYS A 717 43.22 17.82 -3.60
N ARG A 718 43.26 17.85 -4.93
CA ARG A 718 43.97 16.84 -5.71
C ARG A 718 45.38 16.85 -5.14
N LYS A 719 45.71 15.82 -4.35
CA LYS A 719 47.11 15.49 -4.12
C LYS A 719 47.61 15.09 -5.49
N ASP A 720 48.48 15.92 -6.06
CA ASP A 720 49.22 15.57 -7.27
C ASP A 720 50.20 14.45 -6.88
N TRP A 721 49.70 13.23 -6.79
CA TRP A 721 50.47 12.06 -6.42
C TRP A 721 51.62 11.87 -7.41
N SER A 722 52.82 11.69 -6.88
CA SER A 722 53.89 11.10 -7.70
C SER A 722 53.50 9.68 -8.13
N LEU A 723 54.01 9.19 -9.25
CA LEU A 723 53.72 7.82 -9.72
C LEU A 723 54.07 6.76 -8.64
N ALA A 724 55.08 7.03 -7.81
CA ALA A 724 55.47 6.19 -6.68
C ALA A 724 54.45 6.24 -5.52
N GLU A 725 53.93 7.42 -5.16
CA GLU A 725 52.84 7.53 -4.18
C GLU A 725 51.55 6.89 -4.69
N TRP A 726 51.22 7.05 -5.98
CA TRP A 726 50.04 6.43 -6.57
C TRP A 726 50.12 4.90 -6.53
N ILE A 727 51.28 4.32 -6.91
CA ILE A 727 51.49 2.86 -6.81
C ILE A 727 51.48 2.40 -5.34
N ALA A 728 52.07 3.17 -4.42
CA ALA A 728 52.08 2.84 -3.00
C ALA A 728 50.67 2.87 -2.39
N ASN A 729 49.88 3.91 -2.67
CA ASN A 729 48.49 4.01 -2.21
C ASN A 729 47.60 2.94 -2.88
N PHE A 730 47.76 2.68 -4.18
CA PHE A 730 47.01 1.62 -4.88
C PHE A 730 47.26 0.24 -4.27
N LEU A 731 48.51 -0.06 -3.92
CA LEU A 731 48.88 -1.30 -3.21
C LEU A 731 48.52 -1.30 -1.71
N GLN A 732 48.19 -0.15 -1.12
CA GLN A 732 47.71 -0.04 0.26
C GLN A 732 46.17 -0.01 0.36
N GLU A 733 45.44 0.52 -0.62
CA GLU A 733 43.97 0.52 -0.63
C GLU A 733 43.41 -0.90 -0.81
N ASP A 734 44.03 -1.74 -1.65
CA ASP A 734 43.73 -3.18 -1.72
C ASP A 734 44.05 -3.93 -0.41
N ALA A 735 44.92 -3.39 0.45
CA ALA A 735 45.25 -3.95 1.76
C ALA A 735 44.35 -3.38 2.89
N TYR A 736 43.79 -2.18 2.72
CA TYR A 736 42.98 -1.51 3.75
C TYR A 736 41.48 -1.90 3.71
N TYR A 737 41.05 -2.68 2.71
CA TYR A 737 39.66 -3.14 2.58
C TYR A 737 39.36 -4.47 3.32
N TYR A 738 40.32 -5.04 4.06
CA TYR A 738 40.18 -6.37 4.69
C TYR A 738 40.69 -6.53 6.14
N GLU A 739 41.20 -5.48 6.82
CA GLU A 739 41.79 -5.63 8.17
C GLU A 739 41.36 -4.61 9.27
N ASP A 740 40.41 -3.69 9.03
CA ASP A 740 40.04 -2.63 10.01
C ASP A 740 38.50 -2.50 10.24
N ASP A 741 37.83 -3.58 10.68
CA ASP A 741 36.50 -3.49 11.35
C ASP A 741 36.31 -4.53 12.48
N ASP A 742 37.39 -4.93 13.15
CA ASP A 742 37.36 -5.78 14.34
C ASP A 742 37.77 -4.98 15.59
N GLY A 743 36.82 -4.18 16.11
CA GLY A 743 36.76 -3.81 17.53
C GLY A 743 36.93 -2.33 17.89
N ALA A 744 35.81 -1.62 18.07
CA ALA A 744 35.66 -0.57 19.10
C ALA A 744 34.20 -0.06 19.33
N TYR A 745 33.18 -0.93 19.47
CA TYR A 745 31.89 -0.52 20.06
C TYR A 745 31.27 -1.64 20.93
N GLU A 746 31.79 -1.80 22.15
CA GLU A 746 31.03 -2.41 23.24
C GLU A 746 30.66 -1.33 24.29
N GLU A 747 29.58 -1.62 25.04
CA GLU A 747 29.22 -0.99 26.31
C GLU A 747 28.61 0.44 26.30
N TYR A 748 27.34 0.56 25.87
CA TYR A 748 26.23 0.87 26.81
C TYR A 748 24.83 0.73 26.16
N TYR A 749 24.10 -0.36 26.45
CA TYR A 749 22.64 -0.41 26.62
C TYR A 749 22.21 -1.83 27.05
N ASP A 750 22.12 -2.05 28.36
CA ASP A 750 21.27 -3.12 28.92
C ASP A 750 19.79 -2.70 28.83
N GLY A 751 18.88 -3.60 28.46
CA GLY A 751 17.44 -3.31 28.51
C GLY A 751 16.52 -4.10 27.56
N ASP A 752 16.46 -5.43 27.74
CA ASP A 752 15.35 -6.36 27.42
C ASP A 752 14.33 -6.05 26.28
N GLY A 753 14.16 -7.03 25.37
CA GLY A 753 12.82 -7.32 24.85
C GLY A 753 12.68 -7.73 23.37
N ILE A 754 12.95 -9.01 23.05
CA ILE A 754 12.04 -9.95 22.35
C ILE A 754 12.82 -11.25 22.10
N THR A 755 12.45 -12.33 22.79
CA THR A 755 13.03 -13.66 22.57
C THR A 755 12.02 -14.61 21.92
N GLY A 756 12.32 -15.02 20.70
CA GLY A 756 11.53 -15.95 19.90
C GLY A 756 12.09 -17.38 19.93
N SER A 757 12.17 -18.00 21.12
CA SER A 757 12.23 -19.47 21.36
C SER A 757 12.39 -20.36 20.10
N ASP A 758 13.63 -20.81 19.83
CA ASP A 758 14.05 -22.23 19.79
C ASP A 758 15.44 -22.33 19.12
N GLY A 759 16.48 -22.83 19.82
CA GLY A 759 17.83 -22.94 19.28
C GLY A 759 18.41 -24.35 19.34
N GLN A 760 19.03 -24.81 18.24
CA GLN A 760 20.44 -25.22 18.19
C GLN A 760 20.88 -25.55 16.74
N PRO A 761 22.20 -25.51 16.43
CA PRO A 761 22.69 -25.37 15.07
C PRO A 761 22.92 -26.71 14.34
N LEU A 762 22.82 -26.67 13.02
CA LEU A 762 23.40 -27.66 12.11
C LEU A 762 24.28 -26.93 11.11
N GLY A 763 25.59 -27.17 11.16
CA GLY A 763 26.54 -26.63 10.20
C GLY A 763 26.78 -27.59 9.03
N GLY A 764 27.43 -27.06 7.99
CA GLY A 764 28.10 -27.85 6.96
C GLY A 764 27.44 -27.81 5.59
N GLY A 765 28.13 -27.20 4.62
CA GLY A 765 27.80 -27.27 3.20
C GLY A 765 28.10 -25.97 2.45
N GLY A 766 29.37 -25.71 2.15
CA GLY A 766 29.72 -24.65 1.21
C GLY A 766 29.16 -24.96 -0.19
N GLY A 767 28.64 -23.94 -0.85
CA GLY A 767 28.16 -23.99 -2.23
C GLY A 767 28.35 -22.60 -2.83
N ASP A 768 29.17 -22.53 -3.88
CA ASP A 768 29.76 -21.27 -4.33
C ASP A 768 28.74 -20.28 -4.91
N GLU A 769 28.91 -19.02 -4.52
CA GLU A 769 28.01 -17.91 -4.79
C GLU A 769 28.32 -17.28 -6.16
N PHE A 770 27.52 -17.60 -7.17
CA PHE A 770 27.58 -16.93 -8.47
C PHE A 770 26.60 -15.75 -8.53
N GLY A 771 27.06 -14.58 -8.08
CA GLY A 771 26.37 -13.30 -8.27
C GLY A 771 26.45 -12.78 -9.71
N ASP A 772 25.48 -11.96 -10.12
CA ASP A 772 25.25 -11.51 -11.50
C ASP A 772 26.25 -10.46 -12.05
N GLU A 773 27.43 -10.29 -11.44
CA GLU A 773 28.45 -9.34 -11.91
C GLU A 773 29.12 -9.77 -13.23
N GLY A 774 29.32 -11.09 -13.41
CA GLY A 774 30.06 -11.62 -14.57
C GLY A 774 29.40 -11.41 -15.93
N VAL A 775 28.07 -11.20 -15.99
CA VAL A 775 27.32 -11.07 -17.25
C VAL A 775 27.52 -9.68 -17.86
N VAL A 776 27.45 -8.62 -17.06
CA VAL A 776 27.61 -7.24 -17.52
C VAL A 776 29.05 -7.01 -17.99
N GLU A 777 30.03 -7.48 -17.22
CA GLU A 777 31.45 -7.34 -17.57
C GLU A 777 31.80 -8.11 -18.86
N SER A 778 31.27 -9.34 -19.02
CA SER A 778 31.39 -10.11 -20.26
C SER A 778 30.81 -9.39 -21.48
N LEU A 779 29.68 -8.69 -21.34
CA LEU A 779 29.08 -7.92 -22.42
C LEU A 779 29.90 -6.67 -22.79
N VAL A 780 30.50 -5.99 -21.81
CA VAL A 780 31.42 -4.86 -22.05
C VAL A 780 32.68 -5.33 -22.78
N ILE A 781 33.27 -6.45 -22.36
CA ILE A 781 34.45 -7.05 -23.01
C ILE A 781 34.13 -7.46 -24.46
N LEU A 782 32.98 -8.09 -24.71
CA LEU A 782 32.53 -8.44 -26.07
C LEU A 782 32.29 -7.19 -26.94
N GLY A 783 31.72 -6.12 -26.37
CA GLY A 783 31.53 -4.85 -27.05
C GLY A 783 32.86 -4.19 -27.46
N LEU A 784 33.84 -4.15 -26.55
CA LEU A 784 35.19 -3.63 -26.82
C LEU A 784 35.92 -4.50 -27.86
N ALA A 785 35.83 -5.82 -27.77
CA ALA A 785 36.42 -6.73 -28.76
C ALA A 785 35.82 -6.52 -30.16
N ALA A 786 34.49 -6.38 -30.26
CA ALA A 786 33.81 -6.08 -31.52
C ALA A 786 34.23 -4.71 -32.10
N ALA A 787 34.38 -3.69 -31.25
CA ALA A 787 34.85 -2.36 -31.67
C ALA A 787 36.30 -2.40 -32.20
N ILE A 788 37.20 -3.16 -31.55
CA ILE A 788 38.57 -3.35 -32.02
C ILE A 788 38.60 -4.09 -33.36
N VAL A 789 37.83 -5.17 -33.51
CA VAL A 789 37.73 -5.91 -34.78
C VAL A 789 37.18 -5.00 -35.90
N PHE A 790 36.17 -4.17 -35.62
CA PHE A 790 35.65 -3.19 -36.57
C PHE A 790 36.71 -2.15 -36.98
N LEU A 791 37.47 -1.61 -36.02
CA LEU A 791 38.56 -0.65 -36.30
C LEU A 791 39.70 -1.30 -37.12
N MET A 792 40.04 -2.56 -36.84
CA MET A 792 41.01 -3.33 -37.63
C MET A 792 40.51 -3.57 -39.06
N TYR A 793 39.24 -3.97 -39.22
CA TYR A 793 38.62 -4.13 -40.53
C TYR A 793 38.59 -2.81 -41.33
N TYR A 794 38.17 -1.72 -40.70
CA TYR A 794 38.13 -0.38 -41.31
C TYR A 794 39.53 0.09 -41.74
N ARG A 795 40.55 -0.16 -40.91
CA ARG A 795 41.96 0.14 -41.24
C ARG A 795 42.48 -0.72 -42.39
N ALA A 796 42.14 -2.01 -42.42
CA ALA A 796 42.51 -2.91 -43.52
C ALA A 796 41.84 -2.49 -44.84
N GLN A 797 40.57 -2.07 -44.80
CA GLN A 797 39.82 -1.60 -45.97
C GLN A 797 40.43 -0.30 -46.54
N ARG A 798 40.84 0.66 -45.70
CA ARG A 798 41.62 1.83 -46.16
C ARG A 798 42.97 1.44 -46.78
N GLN A 799 43.68 0.44 -46.24
CA GLN A 799 44.93 -0.03 -46.83
C GLN A 799 44.76 -0.79 -48.16
N GLN A 800 43.62 -1.44 -48.39
CA GLN A 800 43.29 -1.99 -49.72
C GLN A 800 42.94 -0.89 -50.72
N ALA A 801 42.15 0.11 -50.33
CA ALA A 801 41.84 1.25 -51.19
C ALA A 801 43.11 2.03 -51.61
N HIS A 802 44.06 2.25 -50.68
CA HIS A 802 45.34 2.87 -51.02
C HIS A 802 46.19 2.02 -51.97
N ARG A 803 46.20 0.68 -51.84
CA ARG A 803 46.91 -0.20 -52.78
C ARG A 803 46.28 -0.17 -54.18
N GLN A 804 44.96 -0.21 -54.28
CA GLN A 804 44.25 -0.09 -55.57
C GLN A 804 44.53 1.26 -56.24
N ALA A 805 44.51 2.37 -55.48
CA ALA A 805 44.89 3.69 -56.00
C ALA A 805 46.35 3.77 -56.48
N GLN A 806 47.28 3.09 -55.80
CA GLN A 806 48.69 2.99 -56.24
C GLN A 806 48.85 2.12 -57.49
N GLU A 807 48.12 1.01 -57.61
CA GLU A 807 48.12 0.16 -58.81
C GLU A 807 47.49 0.87 -60.02
N GLU A 808 46.42 1.65 -59.83
CA GLU A 808 45.85 2.49 -60.89
C GLU A 808 46.79 3.62 -61.31
N ALA A 809 47.48 4.27 -60.37
CA ALA A 809 48.49 5.28 -60.68
C ALA A 809 49.68 4.67 -61.47
N ALA A 810 50.15 3.49 -61.08
CA ALA A 810 51.20 2.77 -61.79
C ALA A 810 50.76 2.33 -63.20
N ARG A 811 49.50 1.87 -63.36
CA ARG A 811 48.93 1.56 -64.68
C ARG A 811 48.80 2.80 -65.57
N ARG A 812 48.40 3.96 -65.03
CA ARG A 812 48.35 5.22 -65.79
C ARG A 812 49.74 5.67 -66.26
N LEU A 813 50.77 5.55 -65.42
CA LEU A 813 52.16 5.85 -65.80
C LEU A 813 52.68 4.93 -66.92
N LEU A 814 52.37 3.63 -66.85
CA LEU A 814 52.69 2.67 -67.92
C LEU A 814 51.92 2.96 -69.22
N GLN A 815 50.67 3.44 -69.14
CA GLN A 815 49.88 3.85 -70.30
C GLN A 815 50.44 5.13 -70.95
N GLN A 816 50.91 6.08 -70.15
CA GLN A 816 51.56 7.30 -70.63
C GLN A 816 52.88 6.99 -71.35
N GLN A 817 53.71 6.09 -70.80
CA GLN A 817 54.94 5.62 -71.45
C GLN A 817 54.71 4.83 -72.76
N GLN A 818 53.48 4.37 -73.05
CA GLN A 818 53.13 3.75 -74.33
C GLN A 818 52.51 4.73 -75.36
N GLN A 819 52.24 5.99 -74.98
CA GLN A 819 51.70 7.00 -75.92
C GLN A 819 52.75 8.00 -76.44
N ASP A 820 53.85 8.26 -75.73
CA ASP A 820 54.94 9.13 -76.20
C ASP A 820 55.92 8.44 -77.17
N GLY A 821 55.41 7.46 -77.94
CA GLY A 821 56.16 6.57 -78.83
C GLY A 821 56.08 6.90 -80.33
N ALA A 822 55.69 8.12 -80.74
CA ALA A 822 55.74 8.55 -82.15
C ALA A 822 55.66 10.08 -82.35
N GLY A 823 56.80 10.76 -82.56
CA GLY A 823 56.83 12.17 -83.02
C GLY A 823 58.03 12.98 -82.52
N GLY A 824 59.17 12.94 -83.22
CA GLY A 824 60.40 13.64 -82.82
C GLY A 824 60.62 15.01 -83.49
N GLY A 825 61.47 15.86 -82.89
CA GLY A 825 61.77 17.20 -83.44
C GLY A 825 62.84 18.08 -82.75
N GLY A 826 64.10 17.60 -82.64
CA GLY A 826 65.30 18.46 -82.82
C GLY A 826 65.89 19.32 -81.68
N GLY A 827 67.08 18.93 -81.20
CA GLY A 827 68.15 19.81 -80.67
C GLY A 827 68.03 20.33 -79.22
N GLY A 828 69.09 20.40 -78.39
CA GLY A 828 70.48 19.97 -78.57
C GLY A 828 71.44 20.68 -77.61
N GLY A 829 71.72 20.10 -76.43
CA GLY A 829 72.66 20.64 -75.44
C GLY A 829 72.94 19.68 -74.28
N ALA A 830 74.19 19.61 -73.82
CA ALA A 830 74.72 18.63 -72.85
C ALA A 830 76.09 19.12 -72.29
N PRO A 831 76.74 18.43 -71.32
CA PRO A 831 76.31 17.91 -70.00
C PRO A 831 77.29 18.47 -68.90
N PRO A 832 77.67 17.85 -67.75
CA PRO A 832 77.21 16.62 -67.07
C PRO A 832 77.09 16.65 -65.51
N ASN A 833 76.61 15.52 -64.96
CA ASN A 833 77.02 14.83 -63.72
C ASN A 833 76.44 15.22 -62.34
N GLN A 834 75.77 14.26 -61.66
CA GLN A 834 76.20 13.72 -60.34
C GLN A 834 75.39 12.49 -59.83
N GLN A 835 76.08 11.68 -59.01
CA GLN A 835 75.63 10.46 -58.28
C GLN A 835 74.94 10.85 -56.95
N ALA A 836 73.94 10.17 -56.35
CA ALA A 836 73.67 8.75 -56.03
C ALA A 836 74.01 8.35 -54.56
N GLY A 837 73.04 7.78 -53.84
CA GLY A 837 73.24 6.73 -52.83
C GLY A 837 73.41 7.09 -51.33
N GLY A 838 72.56 6.49 -50.48
CA GLY A 838 73.05 5.71 -49.32
C GLY A 838 72.95 6.30 -47.91
N GLY A 839 72.08 5.71 -47.08
CA GLY A 839 71.81 6.04 -45.67
C GLY A 839 72.94 5.91 -44.63
N GLY A 840 72.61 6.22 -43.36
CA GLY A 840 73.32 5.67 -42.18
C GLY A 840 73.61 6.62 -41.01
N LEU A 841 72.92 6.36 -39.88
CA LEU A 841 73.32 6.51 -38.46
C LEU A 841 73.97 7.80 -37.86
N PHE A 842 73.35 8.24 -36.75
CA PHE A 842 73.92 8.72 -35.46
C PHE A 842 75.19 9.62 -35.39
N GLY A 843 75.09 10.71 -34.61
CA GLY A 843 76.17 11.03 -33.65
C GLY A 843 76.45 12.49 -33.24
N GLY A 844 75.67 13.04 -32.29
CA GLY A 844 76.18 13.89 -31.19
C GLY A 844 76.59 15.36 -31.44
N GLY A 845 76.46 16.20 -30.39
CA GLY A 845 77.18 17.50 -30.30
C GLY A 845 76.43 18.69 -29.67
N GLY A 846 76.47 18.77 -28.34
CA GLY A 846 76.37 19.91 -27.38
C GLY A 846 75.92 21.37 -27.70
N PRO A 847 75.85 22.24 -26.66
CA PRO A 847 75.11 23.51 -26.63
C PRO A 847 76.02 24.73 -26.26
N PRO A 848 75.60 25.85 -25.62
CA PRO A 848 74.34 26.63 -25.58
C PRO A 848 74.60 28.09 -26.11
N PRO A 849 73.85 29.18 -25.76
CA PRO A 849 74.01 29.87 -24.45
C PRO A 849 72.72 30.51 -23.82
N ASN A 850 72.89 31.08 -22.62
CA ASN A 850 71.89 31.64 -21.69
C ASN A 850 71.32 33.03 -22.09
N PHE A 851 70.23 33.46 -21.42
CA PHE A 851 70.20 34.72 -20.63
C PHE A 851 69.12 34.72 -19.51
N HIS A 852 69.46 35.29 -18.35
CA HIS A 852 68.68 35.55 -17.11
C HIS A 852 68.90 37.06 -16.75
N PRO A 853 68.51 37.64 -15.58
CA PRO A 853 67.65 37.21 -14.44
C PRO A 853 66.35 38.09 -14.46
N PRO A 854 65.76 38.73 -13.41
CA PRO A 854 65.91 38.68 -11.94
C PRO A 854 64.68 38.17 -11.13
N GLN A 855 64.21 38.95 -10.14
CA GLN A 855 64.11 38.47 -8.76
C GLN A 855 63.30 39.40 -7.80
N TRP A 856 62.47 38.79 -6.92
CA TRP A 856 62.24 39.04 -5.46
C TRP A 856 61.71 40.44 -4.97
N PRO A 857 61.16 40.60 -3.72
CA PRO A 857 60.62 39.64 -2.72
C PRO A 857 59.26 40.00 -2.01
N ALA A 858 58.73 39.01 -1.26
CA ALA A 858 58.03 39.02 0.05
C ALA A 858 57.14 40.20 0.58
N ALA A 859 55.91 39.84 1.05
CA ALA A 859 55.28 40.34 2.29
C ALA A 859 54.14 39.39 2.75
N GLY A 860 53.80 39.37 4.05
CA GLY A 860 52.86 38.41 4.68
C GLY A 860 51.49 39.01 5.11
N PRO A 861 50.92 38.63 6.29
CA PRO A 861 49.65 37.91 6.31
C PRO A 861 48.52 38.49 7.20
N GLY A 862 47.32 37.92 7.08
CA GLY A 862 46.18 38.07 8.01
C GLY A 862 44.83 37.76 7.33
N GLY A 863 43.81 37.16 7.94
CA GLY A 863 43.67 36.64 9.31
C GLY A 863 42.39 37.16 10.00
N LEU A 864 41.53 36.24 10.46
CA LEU A 864 40.35 36.41 11.35
C LEU A 864 39.00 36.86 10.74
N GLY A 865 37.99 36.00 10.91
CA GLY A 865 36.82 36.34 11.74
C GLY A 865 35.49 36.70 11.06
N HIS A 866 34.69 35.70 10.65
CA HIS A 866 33.48 35.26 11.38
C HIS A 866 32.79 34.06 10.71
#